data_AF-K1ZFX8-F1
#
_entry.id   AF-K1ZFX8-F1
#
_cell.length_a   1.000
_cell.length_b   1.000
_cell.length_c   1.000
_cell.angle_alpha   90.00
_cell.angle_beta   90.00
_cell.angle_gamma   90.00
#
_symmetry.space_group_name_H-M   'P 1'
#
loop_
_entity.id
_entity.type
_entity.pdbx_description
1 polymer ?
#
loop_
_entity_poly.entity_id
_entity_poly.type
_entity_poly.pdbx_seq_one_letter_code
_entity_poly.pdbx_strand_id
1 'polypeptide(L)'
;MPNELEPILDQTILLNKLSYFVRLEYDKHHVEYETEKKHHINDPAIIHRLEEQHRTLIEQARELITWLNEEGCCHGFSVCRGAFNYAGFLAWWDNALVILANWDVNSASLDQTIKVPGERENKPANEPKTLGYLFQRILNYIVTAQTIPPSKKTESIFLFMPKGITQNNSLRPKKNIINALENKQIVLKKQSYLELATDQGIKPIQQSNIIGGDLSPDQINSIFSDKKIFDHSIILVHNIGHTIQVNLNKKKLTVYDPNYNHREEKTLQKTQSKKKSVEEILTILGSSICIQMAFFTKGTTIPAIQWNYIDLLQKEGFHVICRFMPKATVMSLIEETKKSPAYFESLVNSLARRDHENWTGLDLLIHLHPALLPDFYKLSQFFMNSPHNKKLRALIRDALIQKNLDDITGFEKLLSAPDILLSIIALINSSKEGGKLCLTFAKALLEETSEEHHYETGLNVMAFRAPAALNQLLLHFSRVQNRYLKNKFATLLASALCLKNNELESGLSFLIKYTPENLLKTIEFSLKGLDSLYDVLDALLSDPVPAWVQIEDNCDNVNDIFNAVSVGMIGKSYSEEKEIISFPNMLAHLILQKATNESFVIHNIIENAPLMLPSVISVILQAEEGFDRLIDAFALKDKNNKTAWQKISMKDPYLQQDILDLLEKHLQEMGDAALKDFHKKILRMKIYKRNGSFFSQTSAMDIRYALLSLMQEIQQQRQEFFPIKRKKPGFHL
;
A
#
# COMPACT_ATOMS: atom_id res chain seq x y z
N MET A 1 33.58 -54.66 6.56
CA MET A 1 33.50 -53.19 6.66
C MET A 1 32.10 -52.80 6.22
N PRO A 2 31.32 -52.05 7.00
CA PRO A 2 30.07 -51.50 6.50
C PRO A 2 30.41 -50.60 5.32
N ASN A 3 29.69 -50.71 4.21
CA ASN A 3 29.82 -49.76 3.10
C ASN A 3 29.62 -48.35 3.67
N GLU A 4 30.68 -47.54 3.71
CA GLU A 4 30.56 -46.11 4.01
C GLU A 4 29.57 -45.55 2.99
N LEU A 5 28.37 -45.19 3.46
CA LEU A 5 27.35 -44.56 2.64
C LEU A 5 27.99 -43.28 2.09
N GLU A 6 28.13 -43.20 0.77
CA GLU A 6 28.63 -41.99 0.11
C GLU A 6 27.77 -40.79 0.59
N PRO A 7 28.40 -39.66 0.91
CA PRO A 7 27.69 -38.53 1.50
C PRO A 7 26.66 -37.95 0.52
N ILE A 8 25.41 -37.82 0.97
CA ILE A 8 24.30 -37.27 0.19
C ILE A 8 24.31 -35.74 0.35
N LEU A 9 24.58 -35.01 -0.73
CA LEU A 9 24.80 -33.56 -0.70
C LEU A 9 23.58 -32.74 -1.16
N ASP A 10 22.40 -32.92 -0.58
CA ASP A 10 21.17 -32.22 -1.01
C ASP A 10 21.04 -30.82 -0.40
N GLN A 11 20.65 -29.79 -1.17
CA GLN A 11 20.34 -28.46 -0.62
C GLN A 11 19.35 -28.54 0.54
N THR A 12 18.31 -29.36 0.45
CA THR A 12 17.31 -29.54 1.51
C THR A 12 17.97 -30.04 2.79
N ILE A 13 18.92 -30.97 2.69
CA ILE A 13 19.69 -31.46 3.84
C ILE A 13 20.54 -30.33 4.42
N LEU A 14 21.25 -29.58 3.56
CA LEU A 14 22.09 -28.45 4.01
C LEU A 14 21.27 -27.38 4.73
N LEU A 15 20.11 -27.00 4.18
CA LEU A 15 19.23 -26.00 4.77
C LEU A 15 18.65 -26.47 6.10
N ASN A 16 18.23 -27.73 6.21
CA ASN A 16 17.78 -28.31 7.48
C ASN A 16 18.89 -28.31 8.54
N LYS A 17 20.14 -28.59 8.16
CA LYS A 17 21.29 -28.53 9.08
C LYS A 17 21.60 -27.11 9.52
N LEU A 18 21.56 -26.13 8.60
CA LEU A 18 21.73 -24.71 8.91
C LEU A 18 20.62 -24.20 9.84
N SER A 19 19.37 -24.57 9.55
CA SER A 19 18.20 -24.25 10.37
C SER A 19 18.31 -24.81 11.79
N TYR A 20 18.74 -26.07 11.92
CA TYR A 20 18.99 -26.68 13.23
C TYR A 20 20.16 -26.01 13.97
N PHE A 21 21.24 -25.63 13.26
CA PHE A 21 22.33 -24.86 13.84
C PHE A 21 21.87 -23.49 14.38
N VAL A 22 21.06 -22.74 13.63
CA VAL A 22 20.48 -21.46 14.10
C VAL A 22 19.68 -21.66 15.38
N ARG A 23 18.92 -22.76 15.48
CA ARG A 23 18.18 -23.10 16.71
C ARG A 23 19.10 -23.34 17.90
N LEU A 24 20.22 -24.05 17.73
CA LEU A 24 21.19 -24.27 18.80
C LEU A 24 21.87 -22.97 19.26
N GLU A 25 22.25 -22.09 18.33
CA GLU A 25 22.82 -20.78 18.66
C GLU A 25 21.81 -19.90 19.40
N TYR A 26 20.54 -19.96 18.99
CA TYR A 26 19.45 -19.31 19.71
C TYR A 26 19.30 -19.85 21.14
N ASP A 27 19.26 -21.18 21.32
CA ASP A 27 19.13 -21.80 22.64
C ASP A 27 20.29 -21.41 23.57
N LYS A 28 21.51 -21.31 23.02
CA LYS A 28 22.70 -20.81 23.74
C LYS A 28 22.52 -19.35 24.17
N HIS A 29 22.10 -18.46 23.27
CA HIS A 29 21.84 -17.06 23.60
C HIS A 29 20.70 -16.88 24.61
N HIS A 30 19.68 -17.74 24.59
CA HIS A 30 18.62 -17.74 25.60
C HIS A 30 19.16 -18.04 27.00
N VAL A 31 20.08 -19.00 27.13
CA VAL A 31 20.75 -19.31 28.42
C VAL A 31 21.62 -18.14 28.90
N GLU A 32 22.34 -17.48 27.99
CA GLU A 32 23.12 -16.26 28.29
C GLU A 32 22.20 -15.13 28.78
N TYR A 33 21.09 -14.88 28.09
CA TYR A 33 20.06 -13.91 28.49
C TYR A 33 19.48 -14.21 29.88
N GLU A 34 19.07 -15.45 30.17
CA GLU A 34 18.53 -15.82 31.48
C GLU A 34 19.58 -15.66 32.60
N THR A 35 20.84 -15.87 32.27
CA THR A 35 21.95 -15.65 33.19
C THR A 35 22.13 -14.16 33.45
N GLU A 36 22.23 -13.33 32.41
CA GLU A 36 22.40 -11.88 32.51
C GLU A 36 21.20 -11.21 33.22
N LYS A 37 19.98 -11.61 32.89
CA LYS A 37 18.74 -11.16 33.56
C LYS A 37 18.77 -11.43 35.06
N LYS A 38 19.27 -12.59 35.50
CA LYS A 38 19.45 -12.91 36.93
C LYS A 38 20.50 -12.03 37.60
N HIS A 39 21.60 -11.70 36.91
CA HIS A 39 22.62 -10.79 37.44
C HIS A 39 22.11 -9.36 37.61
N HIS A 40 21.18 -8.92 36.75
CA HIS A 40 20.59 -7.58 36.77
C HIS A 40 19.19 -7.52 37.39
N ILE A 41 18.84 -8.48 38.26
CA ILE A 41 17.48 -8.59 38.85
C ILE A 41 17.00 -7.32 39.58
N ASN A 42 17.93 -6.48 40.04
CA ASN A 42 17.64 -5.24 40.76
C ASN A 42 17.63 -3.98 39.88
N ASP A 43 17.83 -4.08 38.56
CA ASP A 43 17.82 -2.96 37.61
C ASP A 43 16.73 -3.16 36.53
N PRO A 44 15.51 -2.60 36.74
CA PRO A 44 14.39 -2.76 35.83
C PRO A 44 14.65 -2.23 34.41
N ALA A 45 15.51 -1.20 34.26
CA ALA A 45 15.81 -0.62 32.95
C ALA A 45 16.69 -1.57 32.12
N ILE A 46 17.68 -2.21 32.76
CA ILE A 46 18.49 -3.24 32.11
C ILE A 46 17.63 -4.46 31.75
N ILE A 47 16.76 -4.92 32.67
CA ILE A 47 15.86 -6.05 32.39
C ILE A 47 14.98 -5.75 31.18
N HIS A 48 14.34 -4.58 31.14
CA HIS A 48 13.49 -4.19 30.00
C HIS A 48 14.27 -4.21 28.68
N ARG A 49 15.51 -3.66 28.67
CA ARG A 49 16.37 -3.68 27.48
C ARG A 49 16.73 -5.10 27.06
N LEU A 50 17.09 -5.97 28.01
CA LEU A 50 17.42 -7.37 27.72
C LEU A 50 16.21 -8.13 27.18
N GLU A 51 15.02 -7.88 27.73
CA GLU A 51 13.77 -8.47 27.25
C GLU A 51 13.41 -8.03 25.83
N GLU A 52 13.58 -6.74 25.51
CA GLU A 52 13.41 -6.19 24.16
C GLU A 52 14.38 -6.87 23.17
N GLN A 53 15.68 -6.89 23.51
CA GLN A 53 16.72 -7.52 22.69
C GLN A 53 16.46 -9.02 22.48
N HIS A 54 16.06 -9.73 23.53
CA HIS A 54 15.75 -11.15 23.46
C HIS A 54 14.53 -11.41 22.58
N ARG A 55 13.47 -10.58 22.69
CA ARG A 55 12.29 -10.68 21.82
C ARG A 55 12.65 -10.50 20.35
N THR A 56 13.42 -9.46 20.02
CA THR A 56 13.88 -9.22 18.65
C THR A 56 14.71 -10.40 18.12
N LEU A 57 15.60 -10.96 18.95
CA LEU A 57 16.40 -12.13 18.56
C LEU A 57 15.53 -13.38 18.31
N ILE A 58 14.51 -13.62 19.13
CA ILE A 58 13.56 -14.73 18.94
C ILE A 58 12.86 -14.61 17.59
N GLU A 59 12.35 -13.42 17.28
CA GLU A 59 11.63 -13.14 16.04
C GLU A 59 12.54 -13.36 14.84
N GLN A 60 13.75 -12.79 14.87
CA GLN A 60 14.76 -12.98 13.82
C GLN A 60 15.15 -14.46 13.61
N ALA A 61 15.42 -15.19 14.70
CA ALA A 61 15.80 -16.60 14.61
C ALA A 61 14.65 -17.43 14.03
N ARG A 62 13.41 -17.17 14.45
CA ARG A 62 12.22 -17.85 13.94
C ARG A 62 12.03 -17.57 12.45
N GLU A 63 12.08 -16.31 12.03
CA GLU A 63 11.96 -15.94 10.62
C GLU A 63 13.06 -16.59 9.77
N LEU A 64 14.32 -16.57 10.24
CA LEU A 64 15.43 -17.19 9.52
C LEU A 64 15.26 -18.72 9.42
N ILE A 65 14.82 -19.39 10.48
CA ILE A 65 14.53 -20.83 10.49
C ILE A 65 13.40 -21.16 9.51
N THR A 66 12.29 -20.43 9.58
CA THR A 66 11.16 -20.59 8.66
C THR A 66 11.62 -20.40 7.22
N TRP A 67 12.36 -19.33 6.95
CA TRP A 67 12.90 -19.04 5.63
C TRP A 67 13.83 -20.16 5.12
N LEU A 68 14.78 -20.65 5.93
CA LEU A 68 15.65 -21.76 5.53
C LEU A 68 14.86 -23.04 5.22
N ASN A 69 13.74 -23.27 5.89
CA ASN A 69 12.94 -24.48 5.72
C ASN A 69 11.94 -24.38 4.54
N GLU A 70 11.42 -23.18 4.25
CA GLU A 70 10.34 -22.96 3.29
C GLU A 70 10.83 -22.37 1.95
N GLU A 71 11.86 -21.54 1.98
CA GLU A 71 12.30 -20.71 0.85
C GLU A 71 13.68 -21.21 0.36
N GLY A 72 13.71 -21.86 -0.80
CA GLY A 72 14.95 -22.37 -1.37
C GLY A 72 16.05 -21.29 -1.52
N CYS A 73 17.30 -21.64 -1.22
CA CYS A 73 18.46 -20.73 -1.26
C CYS A 73 19.32 -20.87 -2.53
N CYS A 74 18.74 -21.37 -3.63
CA CYS A 74 19.49 -21.77 -4.82
C CYS A 74 20.27 -20.61 -5.46
N HIS A 75 19.76 -19.38 -5.39
CA HIS A 75 20.45 -18.18 -5.85
C HIS A 75 21.72 -17.92 -5.02
N GLY A 76 21.61 -17.90 -3.69
CA GLY A 76 22.73 -17.70 -2.78
C GLY A 76 23.82 -18.75 -2.95
N PHE A 77 23.44 -20.03 -3.03
CA PHE A 77 24.39 -21.12 -3.33
C PHE A 77 25.10 -20.93 -4.67
N SER A 78 24.37 -20.58 -5.73
CA SER A 78 24.92 -20.40 -7.08
C SER A 78 25.85 -19.20 -7.19
N VAL A 79 25.50 -18.06 -6.55
CA VAL A 79 26.35 -16.87 -6.45
C VAL A 79 27.64 -17.20 -5.69
N CYS A 80 27.53 -17.80 -4.51
CA CYS A 80 28.68 -18.17 -3.70
C CYS A 80 29.61 -19.09 -4.47
N ARG A 81 29.08 -20.15 -5.07
CA ARG A 81 29.92 -21.09 -5.83
C ARG A 81 30.62 -20.41 -7.01
N GLY A 82 29.93 -19.53 -7.74
CA GLY A 82 30.54 -18.73 -8.81
C GLY A 82 31.67 -17.83 -8.29
N ALA A 83 31.45 -17.16 -7.16
CA ALA A 83 32.44 -16.31 -6.50
C ALA A 83 33.67 -17.10 -6.01
N PHE A 84 33.46 -18.25 -5.36
CA PHE A 84 34.54 -19.13 -4.89
C PHE A 84 35.31 -19.74 -6.07
N ASN A 85 34.64 -20.05 -7.17
CA ASN A 85 35.29 -20.47 -8.41
C ASN A 85 36.17 -19.36 -9.00
N TYR A 86 35.66 -18.13 -9.13
CA TYR A 86 36.48 -17.00 -9.59
C TYR A 86 37.69 -16.76 -8.69
N ALA A 87 37.51 -16.87 -7.37
CA ALA A 87 38.57 -16.64 -6.40
C ALA A 87 39.60 -17.79 -6.33
N GLY A 88 39.36 -18.93 -7.00
CA GLY A 88 40.26 -20.09 -6.96
C GLY A 88 40.07 -21.01 -5.75
N PHE A 89 38.96 -20.87 -5.04
CA PHE A 89 38.64 -21.60 -3.79
C PHE A 89 37.39 -22.50 -3.92
N LEU A 90 37.07 -22.94 -5.14
CA LEU A 90 35.92 -23.81 -5.37
C LEU A 90 36.01 -25.12 -4.59
N ALA A 91 37.20 -25.72 -4.52
CA ALA A 91 37.41 -26.96 -3.76
C ALA A 91 37.06 -26.78 -2.28
N TRP A 92 37.41 -25.64 -1.68
CA TRP A 92 37.03 -25.34 -0.29
C TRP A 92 35.53 -25.27 -0.11
N TRP A 93 34.85 -24.55 -1.00
CA TRP A 93 33.40 -24.41 -0.97
C TRP A 93 32.70 -25.78 -1.05
N ASP A 94 33.04 -26.59 -2.05
CA ASP A 94 32.41 -27.89 -2.25
C ASP A 94 32.65 -28.84 -1.05
N ASN A 95 33.87 -28.85 -0.49
CA ASN A 95 34.18 -29.68 0.68
C ASN A 95 33.52 -29.16 1.97
N ALA A 96 33.39 -27.84 2.14
CA ALA A 96 32.68 -27.26 3.27
C ALA A 96 31.22 -27.73 3.30
N LEU A 97 30.54 -27.71 2.16
CA LEU A 97 29.16 -28.20 2.06
C LEU A 97 29.06 -29.69 2.41
N VAL A 98 30.00 -30.52 1.94
CA VAL A 98 30.03 -31.95 2.30
C VAL A 98 30.20 -32.16 3.81
N ILE A 99 31.07 -31.39 4.47
CA ILE A 99 31.25 -31.47 5.93
C ILE A 99 29.94 -31.12 6.65
N LEU A 100 29.27 -30.04 6.23
CA LEU A 100 28.00 -29.60 6.81
C LEU A 100 26.88 -30.64 6.63
N ALA A 101 26.78 -31.24 5.43
CA ALA A 101 25.78 -32.27 5.14
C ALA A 101 25.96 -33.52 6.03
N ASN A 102 27.21 -33.87 6.34
CA ASN A 102 27.58 -35.03 7.16
C ASN A 102 27.62 -34.75 8.66
N TRP A 103 27.28 -33.54 9.10
CA TRP A 103 27.25 -33.23 10.53
C TRP A 103 26.29 -34.17 11.27
N ASP A 104 26.75 -34.75 12.37
CA ASP A 104 26.06 -35.74 13.19
C ASP A 104 24.88 -35.17 14.02
N VAL A 105 24.61 -33.86 13.92
CA VAL A 105 23.55 -33.15 14.65
C VAL A 105 23.84 -33.04 16.15
N ASN A 106 25.02 -33.45 16.60
CA ASN A 106 25.42 -33.31 17.99
C ASN A 106 25.95 -31.90 18.23
N SER A 107 25.41 -31.17 19.21
CA SER A 107 25.87 -29.81 19.54
C SER A 107 27.35 -29.80 19.95
N ALA A 108 27.84 -30.84 20.64
CA ALA A 108 29.23 -30.93 21.07
C ALA A 108 30.23 -31.06 19.91
N SER A 109 29.79 -31.54 18.74
CA SER A 109 30.67 -31.62 17.57
C SER A 109 30.90 -30.26 16.91
N LEU A 110 30.11 -29.23 17.23
CA LEU A 110 30.32 -27.85 16.75
C LEU A 110 31.65 -27.25 17.24
N ASP A 111 32.13 -27.65 18.41
CA ASP A 111 33.40 -27.19 18.97
C ASP A 111 34.61 -27.96 18.44
N GLN A 112 34.39 -29.04 17.67
CA GLN A 112 35.48 -29.85 17.13
C GLN A 112 36.27 -29.08 16.07
N THR A 113 37.60 -29.17 16.16
CA THR A 113 38.49 -28.65 15.12
C THR A 113 38.39 -29.51 13.88
N ILE A 114 38.05 -28.90 12.76
CA ILE A 114 37.96 -29.53 11.45
C ILE A 114 39.06 -29.02 10.52
N LYS A 115 39.34 -29.80 9.47
CA LYS A 115 40.20 -29.40 8.36
C LYS A 115 39.39 -29.44 7.08
N VAL A 116 39.22 -28.29 6.43
CA VAL A 116 38.50 -28.23 5.15
C VAL A 116 39.52 -28.31 4.01
N PRO A 117 39.47 -29.34 3.14
CA PRO A 117 40.33 -29.39 1.96
C PRO A 117 40.16 -28.13 1.08
N GLY A 118 41.27 -27.61 0.53
CA GLY A 118 41.25 -26.40 -0.30
C GLY A 118 41.31 -25.07 0.47
N GLU A 119 41.53 -25.09 1.79
CA GLU A 119 41.81 -23.89 2.59
C GLU A 119 42.96 -23.04 2.03
N ARG A 120 42.87 -21.72 2.22
CA ARG A 120 43.92 -20.78 1.82
C ARG A 120 45.14 -20.91 2.72
N GLU A 121 46.33 -20.80 2.14
CA GLU A 121 47.59 -20.77 2.91
C GLU A 121 47.68 -19.51 3.79
N ASN A 122 47.18 -18.36 3.32
CA ASN A 122 47.26 -17.06 3.99
C ASN A 122 46.02 -16.69 4.82
N LYS A 123 45.40 -17.67 5.51
CA LYS A 123 44.26 -17.36 6.38
C LYS A 123 44.67 -16.53 7.60
N PRO A 124 43.78 -15.68 8.15
CA PRO A 124 44.06 -14.98 9.40
C PRO A 124 44.44 -15.99 10.49
N ALA A 125 45.54 -15.72 11.21
CA ALA A 125 46.07 -16.65 12.21
C ALA A 125 45.05 -17.01 13.32
N ASN A 126 44.09 -16.13 13.56
CA ASN A 126 43.08 -16.25 14.61
C ASN A 126 41.70 -16.70 14.10
N GLU A 127 41.59 -17.13 12.83
CA GLU A 127 40.32 -17.64 12.31
C GLU A 127 39.99 -18.99 12.97
N PRO A 128 38.83 -19.13 13.67
CA PRO A 128 38.45 -20.38 14.29
C PRO A 128 38.33 -21.51 13.26
N LYS A 129 38.78 -22.71 13.62
CA LYS A 129 38.69 -23.91 12.76
C LYS A 129 37.63 -24.89 13.26
N THR A 130 36.63 -24.41 13.98
CA THR A 130 35.58 -25.24 14.54
C THR A 130 34.48 -25.49 13.52
N LEU A 131 33.74 -26.57 13.68
CA LEU A 131 32.59 -26.87 12.83
C LEU A 131 31.50 -25.78 12.95
N GLY A 132 31.23 -25.28 14.16
CA GLY A 132 30.28 -24.18 14.39
C GLY A 132 30.65 -22.90 13.65
N TYR A 133 31.94 -22.57 13.60
CA TYR A 133 32.40 -21.41 12.81
C TYR A 133 32.19 -21.62 11.30
N LEU A 134 32.37 -22.85 10.79
CA LEU A 134 32.09 -23.16 9.39
C LEU A 134 30.59 -23.01 9.09
N PHE A 135 29.71 -23.48 9.96
CA PHE A 135 28.25 -23.28 9.84
C PHE A 135 27.89 -21.79 9.76
N GLN A 136 28.37 -20.99 10.72
CA GLN A 136 28.15 -19.54 10.74
C GLN A 136 28.63 -18.87 9.45
N ARG A 137 29.82 -19.25 8.97
CA ARG A 137 30.40 -18.68 7.77
C ARG A 137 29.61 -19.00 6.51
N ILE A 138 29.20 -20.27 6.33
CA ILE A 138 28.40 -20.71 5.19
C ILE A 138 27.01 -20.05 5.21
N LEU A 139 26.36 -20.02 6.38
CA LEU A 139 25.07 -19.34 6.56
C LEU A 139 25.16 -17.86 6.16
N ASN A 140 26.16 -17.15 6.68
CA ASN A 140 26.38 -15.73 6.35
C ASN A 140 26.59 -15.52 4.85
N TYR A 141 27.36 -16.37 4.18
CA TYR A 141 27.56 -16.27 2.73
C TYR A 141 26.27 -16.48 1.95
N ILE A 142 25.52 -17.54 2.27
CA ILE A 142 24.28 -17.87 1.55
C ILE A 142 23.23 -16.78 1.76
N VAL A 143 22.97 -16.37 3.00
CA VAL A 143 21.97 -15.34 3.34
C VAL A 143 22.32 -14.02 2.65
N THR A 144 23.58 -13.58 2.74
CA THR A 144 24.03 -12.33 2.09
C THR A 144 23.92 -12.42 0.57
N ALA A 145 24.24 -13.57 -0.03
CA ALA A 145 24.22 -13.75 -1.48
C ALA A 145 22.80 -13.98 -2.04
N GLN A 146 21.87 -14.50 -1.24
CA GLN A 146 20.49 -14.74 -1.68
C GLN A 146 19.77 -13.43 -2.00
N THR A 147 20.07 -12.33 -1.29
CA THR A 147 19.50 -11.00 -1.54
C THR A 147 17.97 -11.00 -1.59
N ILE A 148 17.37 -11.37 -0.45
CA ILE A 148 15.93 -11.57 -0.24
C ILE A 148 15.15 -10.32 -0.73
N PRO A 149 14.02 -10.46 -1.44
CA PRO A 149 13.13 -9.33 -1.73
C PRO A 149 12.44 -8.87 -0.44
N PRO A 150 12.33 -7.56 -0.16
CA PRO A 150 11.61 -7.09 1.01
C PRO A 150 10.15 -7.56 0.96
N SER A 151 9.83 -8.53 1.82
CA SER A 151 8.47 -8.96 2.13
C SER A 151 8.28 -8.85 3.65
N LYS A 152 7.03 -8.64 4.10
CA LYS A 152 6.70 -8.51 5.53
C LYS A 152 7.21 -9.68 6.37
N LYS A 153 7.25 -10.89 5.81
CA LYS A 153 7.70 -12.12 6.51
C LYS A 153 9.20 -12.18 6.75
N THR A 154 9.99 -11.27 6.16
CA THR A 154 11.44 -11.31 6.20
C THR A 154 12.08 -9.98 6.60
N GLU A 155 11.29 -8.98 7.02
CA GLU A 155 11.78 -7.65 7.44
C GLU A 155 12.90 -7.74 8.49
N SER A 156 12.82 -8.71 9.41
CA SER A 156 13.85 -8.88 10.43
C SER A 156 15.17 -9.41 9.85
N ILE A 157 15.13 -10.18 8.76
CA ILE A 157 16.33 -10.67 8.05
C ILE A 157 17.02 -9.53 7.29
N PHE A 158 16.29 -8.49 6.88
CA PHE A 158 16.88 -7.29 6.24
C PHE A 158 17.78 -6.48 7.17
N LEU A 159 17.72 -6.68 8.50
CA LEU A 159 18.67 -6.04 9.41
C LEU A 159 20.13 -6.42 9.07
N PHE A 160 20.33 -7.57 8.42
CA PHE A 160 21.65 -8.04 7.99
C PHE A 160 22.04 -7.56 6.58
N MET A 161 21.13 -6.89 5.84
CA MET A 161 21.35 -6.50 4.45
C MET A 161 21.21 -4.98 4.25
N PRO A 162 22.12 -4.33 3.49
CA PRO A 162 21.91 -2.94 3.10
C PRO A 162 20.57 -2.76 2.36
N LYS A 163 19.78 -1.74 2.75
CA LYS A 163 18.50 -1.43 2.10
C LYS A 163 18.67 -1.26 0.58
N GLY A 164 17.79 -1.88 -0.19
CA GLY A 164 17.74 -1.75 -1.64
C GLY A 164 18.62 -2.72 -2.43
N ILE A 165 19.27 -3.71 -1.78
CA ILE A 165 19.90 -4.84 -2.47
C ILE A 165 18.86 -5.92 -2.75
N THR A 166 18.80 -6.41 -3.98
CA THR A 166 17.91 -7.49 -4.43
C THR A 166 18.67 -8.44 -5.35
N GLN A 167 18.13 -9.65 -5.60
CA GLN A 167 18.69 -10.60 -6.57
C GLN A 167 18.95 -9.97 -7.94
N ASN A 168 18.08 -9.04 -8.32
CA ASN A 168 18.16 -8.36 -9.61
C ASN A 168 19.35 -7.40 -9.71
N ASN A 169 19.84 -6.85 -8.59
CA ASN A 169 20.88 -5.83 -8.61
C ASN A 169 22.18 -6.22 -7.88
N SER A 170 22.20 -7.32 -7.12
CA SER A 170 23.35 -7.81 -6.35
C SER A 170 24.61 -7.97 -7.21
N LEU A 171 24.44 -8.51 -8.41
CA LEU A 171 25.50 -8.72 -9.39
C LEU A 171 25.67 -7.59 -10.41
N ARG A 172 25.06 -6.42 -10.18
CA ARG A 172 25.20 -5.25 -11.05
C ARG A 172 26.23 -4.28 -10.48
N PRO A 173 27.08 -3.65 -11.33
CA PRO A 173 27.90 -2.54 -10.87
C PRO A 173 26.99 -1.36 -10.51
N LYS A 174 27.14 -0.77 -9.32
CA LYS A 174 26.39 0.43 -8.95
C LYS A 174 26.84 1.58 -9.85
N LYS A 175 25.89 2.16 -10.56
CA LYS A 175 26.10 3.47 -11.21
C LYS A 175 25.92 4.50 -10.10
N ASN A 176 27.01 5.12 -9.64
CA ASN A 176 26.91 6.23 -8.70
C ASN A 176 26.08 7.34 -9.37
N ILE A 177 24.95 7.71 -8.76
CA ILE A 177 24.26 8.96 -9.06
C ILE A 177 25.06 10.06 -8.34
N ILE A 178 25.55 10.99 -9.13
CA ILE A 178 26.23 12.19 -8.67
C ILE A 178 25.17 13.14 -8.14
N ASN A 179 25.15 13.42 -6.84
CA ASN A 179 24.71 14.74 -6.37
C ASN A 179 25.99 15.56 -6.18
N ALA A 180 26.35 16.29 -7.24
CA ALA A 180 27.41 17.28 -7.20
C ALA A 180 26.91 18.48 -6.41
N LEU A 181 27.11 18.46 -5.09
CA LEU A 181 27.03 19.67 -4.27
C LEU A 181 28.45 20.02 -3.80
N GLU A 182 29.03 20.92 -4.58
CA GLU A 182 29.89 22.06 -4.21
C GLU A 182 31.36 21.88 -3.82
N ASN A 183 31.90 20.73 -3.41
CA ASN A 183 33.33 20.66 -3.03
C ASN A 183 34.16 19.66 -3.87
N LYS A 184 34.97 20.23 -4.79
CA LYS A 184 35.72 19.63 -5.91
C LYS A 184 36.79 18.57 -5.59
N GLN A 185 36.55 17.56 -4.74
CA GLN A 185 37.35 16.33 -4.74
C GLN A 185 36.48 15.12 -4.39
N ILE A 186 35.80 14.57 -5.39
CA ILE A 186 35.04 13.32 -5.25
C ILE A 186 35.90 12.19 -5.84
N VAL A 187 36.55 11.41 -4.96
CA VAL A 187 37.09 10.11 -5.36
C VAL A 187 35.92 9.15 -5.51
N LEU A 188 35.48 8.93 -6.76
CA LEU A 188 34.43 7.99 -7.12
C LEU A 188 34.86 6.56 -6.79
N LYS A 189 34.44 6.00 -5.65
CA LYS A 189 34.46 4.55 -5.47
C LYS A 189 33.18 3.96 -6.07
N LYS A 190 33.31 3.22 -7.17
CA LYS A 190 32.25 2.33 -7.65
C LYS A 190 32.09 1.23 -6.61
N GLN A 191 31.06 1.31 -5.78
CA GLN A 191 30.74 0.22 -4.85
C GLN A 191 29.87 -0.78 -5.61
N SER A 192 30.33 -2.01 -5.83
CA SER A 192 29.40 -3.08 -6.21
C SER A 192 28.72 -3.60 -4.95
N TYR A 193 27.51 -4.16 -5.08
CA TYR A 193 26.86 -4.81 -3.94
C TYR A 193 27.55 -6.12 -3.56
N LEU A 194 28.17 -6.80 -4.55
CA LEU A 194 29.04 -7.94 -4.32
C LEU A 194 30.50 -7.54 -4.59
N GLU A 195 31.35 -7.67 -3.57
CA GLU A 195 32.78 -7.45 -3.66
C GLU A 195 33.53 -8.70 -3.21
N LEU A 196 34.51 -9.14 -4.01
CA LEU A 196 35.31 -10.32 -3.67
C LEU A 196 36.61 -9.93 -3.02
N ALA A 197 36.79 -10.34 -1.77
CA ALA A 197 38.08 -10.27 -1.09
C ALA A 197 39.00 -11.40 -1.61
N THR A 198 39.96 -11.00 -2.44
CA THR A 198 41.02 -11.87 -2.97
C THR A 198 42.35 -11.52 -2.33
N ASP A 199 43.35 -12.38 -2.48
CA ASP A 199 44.71 -12.11 -2.03
C ASP A 199 45.33 -10.90 -2.78
N GLN A 200 44.75 -10.51 -3.92
CA GLN A 200 45.08 -9.30 -4.68
C GLN A 200 44.23 -8.08 -4.27
N GLY A 201 43.57 -8.13 -3.12
CA GLY A 201 42.66 -7.10 -2.62
C GLY A 201 41.20 -7.31 -3.03
N ILE A 202 40.39 -6.27 -2.82
CA ILE A 202 38.96 -6.27 -3.10
C ILE A 202 38.73 -6.10 -4.61
N LYS A 203 37.99 -7.04 -5.21
CA LYS A 203 37.62 -7.04 -6.64
C LYS A 203 36.10 -6.81 -6.75
N PRO A 204 35.64 -5.60 -7.12
CA PRO A 204 34.23 -5.35 -7.37
C PRO A 204 33.83 -5.81 -8.78
N ILE A 205 32.54 -6.08 -8.98
CA ILE A 205 31.99 -6.29 -10.33
C ILE A 205 32.12 -4.99 -11.14
N GLN A 206 32.73 -5.08 -12.32
CA GLN A 206 32.99 -3.94 -13.19
C GLN A 206 31.95 -3.79 -14.30
N GLN A 207 31.34 -4.90 -14.72
CA GLN A 207 30.36 -4.97 -15.78
C GLN A 207 29.36 -6.09 -15.48
N SER A 208 28.10 -5.90 -15.87
CA SER A 208 27.08 -6.95 -15.81
C SER A 208 26.28 -6.93 -17.10
N ASN A 209 26.06 -8.11 -17.67
CA ASN A 209 25.22 -8.28 -18.84
C ASN A 209 24.14 -9.32 -18.53
N ILE A 210 22.94 -9.09 -19.06
CA ILE A 210 21.77 -9.91 -18.76
C ILE A 210 21.01 -10.16 -20.07
N ILE A 211 20.69 -11.43 -20.32
CA ILE A 211 19.88 -11.87 -21.46
C ILE A 211 18.73 -12.69 -20.88
N GLY A 212 17.49 -12.37 -21.22
CA GLY A 212 16.32 -13.12 -20.75
C GLY A 212 15.25 -13.28 -21.83
N GLY A 213 14.47 -14.35 -21.72
CA GLY A 213 13.37 -14.67 -22.61
C GLY A 213 13.17 -16.18 -22.75
N ASP A 214 12.35 -16.61 -23.70
CA ASP A 214 12.32 -18.01 -24.12
C ASP A 214 13.45 -18.26 -25.14
N LEU A 215 14.52 -18.92 -24.67
CA LEU A 215 15.75 -19.10 -25.44
C LEU A 215 15.81 -20.51 -26.05
N SER A 216 16.12 -20.57 -27.35
CA SER A 216 16.36 -21.82 -28.04
C SER A 216 17.72 -22.43 -27.66
N PRO A 217 17.90 -23.75 -27.80
CA PRO A 217 19.20 -24.40 -27.58
C PRO A 217 20.33 -23.76 -28.41
N ASP A 218 20.05 -23.34 -29.63
CA ASP A 218 21.04 -22.71 -30.52
C ASP A 218 21.44 -21.31 -30.03
N GLN A 219 20.50 -20.53 -29.51
CA GLN A 219 20.79 -19.23 -28.90
C GLN A 219 21.66 -19.40 -27.65
N ILE A 220 21.34 -20.35 -26.77
CA ILE A 220 22.16 -20.65 -25.58
C ILE A 220 23.56 -21.14 -26.00
N ASN A 221 23.64 -22.02 -27.00
CA ASN A 221 24.91 -22.51 -27.55
C ASN A 221 25.77 -21.40 -28.17
N SER A 222 25.12 -20.40 -28.79
CA SER A 222 25.77 -19.22 -29.36
C SER A 222 26.30 -18.30 -28.26
N ILE A 223 25.53 -18.06 -27.20
CA ILE A 223 25.99 -17.32 -26.01
C ILE A 223 27.25 -18.00 -25.44
N PHE A 224 27.17 -19.31 -25.14
CA PHE A 224 28.30 -20.06 -24.58
C PHE A 224 29.38 -20.45 -25.59
N SER A 225 29.36 -19.92 -26.81
CA SER A 225 30.40 -20.19 -27.81
C SER A 225 31.68 -19.37 -27.56
N ASP A 226 31.55 -18.16 -27.03
CA ASP A 226 32.68 -17.31 -26.70
C ASP A 226 33.22 -17.68 -25.31
N LYS A 227 34.43 -18.24 -25.27
CA LYS A 227 35.07 -18.64 -24.02
C LYS A 227 35.38 -17.44 -23.11
N LYS A 228 35.56 -16.24 -23.68
CA LYS A 228 35.91 -15.03 -22.93
C LYS A 228 34.82 -14.62 -21.95
N ILE A 229 33.58 -15.05 -22.15
CA ILE A 229 32.50 -14.71 -21.22
C ILE A 229 32.66 -15.45 -19.88
N PHE A 230 33.39 -16.56 -19.85
CA PHE A 230 33.65 -17.33 -18.62
C PHE A 230 34.86 -16.76 -17.86
N ASP A 231 35.77 -16.11 -18.58
CA ASP A 231 36.97 -15.53 -17.99
C ASP A 231 36.60 -14.39 -17.05
N HIS A 232 37.05 -14.49 -15.80
CA HIS A 232 36.82 -13.49 -14.77
C HIS A 232 35.35 -13.14 -14.52
N SER A 233 34.47 -14.15 -14.53
CA SER A 233 33.03 -13.95 -14.42
C SER A 233 32.35 -14.85 -13.39
N ILE A 234 31.16 -14.41 -12.95
CA ILE A 234 30.11 -15.27 -12.39
C ILE A 234 29.02 -15.35 -13.46
N ILE A 235 28.69 -16.57 -13.89
CA ILE A 235 27.57 -16.81 -14.80
C ILE A 235 26.51 -17.62 -14.07
N LEU A 236 25.33 -17.02 -13.97
CA LEU A 236 24.12 -17.63 -13.46
C LEU A 236 23.14 -17.83 -14.61
N VAL A 237 22.42 -18.94 -14.55
CA VAL A 237 21.23 -19.18 -15.37
C VAL A 237 20.06 -19.40 -14.42
N HIS A 238 18.95 -18.72 -14.64
CA HIS A 238 17.78 -18.86 -13.77
C HIS A 238 16.48 -18.75 -14.55
N ASN A 239 15.46 -19.45 -14.09
CA ASN A 239 14.08 -19.17 -14.43
C ASN A 239 13.44 -18.37 -13.28
N ILE A 240 12.12 -18.31 -13.22
CA ILE A 240 11.40 -17.53 -12.19
C ILE A 240 11.61 -18.12 -10.78
N GLY A 241 11.73 -19.44 -10.64
CA GLY A 241 11.76 -20.14 -9.35
C GLY A 241 13.10 -20.77 -8.95
N HIS A 242 14.08 -20.85 -9.86
CA HIS A 242 15.34 -21.56 -9.61
C HIS A 242 16.55 -20.92 -10.28
N THR A 243 17.72 -21.04 -9.65
CA THR A 243 19.01 -20.52 -10.14
C THR A 243 20.08 -21.59 -10.08
N ILE A 244 20.82 -21.73 -11.18
CA ILE A 244 22.00 -22.59 -11.32
C ILE A 244 23.24 -21.77 -11.70
N GLN A 245 24.41 -22.34 -11.49
CA GLN A 245 25.70 -21.75 -11.87
C GLN A 245 26.27 -22.51 -13.07
N VAL A 246 26.80 -21.78 -14.07
CA VAL A 246 27.45 -22.40 -15.23
C VAL A 246 28.89 -21.90 -15.35
N ASN A 247 29.85 -22.81 -15.49
CA ASN A 247 31.25 -22.44 -15.71
C ASN A 247 31.89 -23.27 -16.84
N LEU A 248 33.05 -22.86 -17.33
CA LEU A 248 33.87 -23.59 -18.29
C LEU A 248 35.10 -24.19 -17.59
N ASN A 249 35.19 -25.52 -17.54
CA ASN A 249 36.33 -26.27 -17.00
C ASN A 249 36.98 -27.11 -18.10
N LYS A 250 38.26 -26.84 -18.43
CA LYS A 250 39.04 -27.60 -19.44
C LYS A 250 38.28 -27.85 -20.75
N LYS A 251 37.63 -26.80 -21.28
CA LYS A 251 36.78 -26.80 -22.51
C LYS A 251 35.43 -27.51 -22.39
N LYS A 252 35.08 -28.07 -21.24
CA LYS A 252 33.76 -28.63 -20.94
C LYS A 252 32.95 -27.64 -20.10
N LEU A 253 31.64 -27.62 -20.29
CA LEU A 253 30.78 -26.82 -19.43
C LEU A 253 30.44 -27.63 -18.18
N THR A 254 30.54 -26.97 -17.04
CA THR A 254 30.11 -27.47 -15.74
C THR A 254 28.81 -26.76 -15.38
N VAL A 255 27.74 -27.52 -15.24
CA VAL A 255 26.45 -27.05 -14.74
C VAL A 255 26.37 -27.46 -13.27
N TYR A 256 26.18 -26.50 -12.38
CA TYR A 256 25.98 -26.72 -10.96
C TYR A 256 24.55 -26.36 -10.58
N ASP A 257 23.84 -27.34 -10.05
CA ASP A 257 22.49 -27.18 -9.53
C ASP A 257 22.48 -27.53 -8.03
N PRO A 258 22.18 -26.56 -7.15
CA PRO A 258 21.98 -26.82 -5.72
C PRO A 258 20.95 -27.92 -5.40
N ASN A 259 19.96 -28.14 -6.27
CA ASN A 259 18.82 -29.05 -6.06
C ASN A 259 19.01 -30.44 -6.71
N TYR A 260 20.20 -30.80 -7.20
CA TYR A 260 20.40 -32.15 -7.73
C TYR A 260 20.08 -33.22 -6.68
N ASN A 261 19.46 -34.32 -7.13
CA ASN A 261 19.19 -35.45 -6.24
C ASN A 261 20.46 -36.29 -6.11
N HIS A 262 21.13 -36.18 -4.97
CA HIS A 262 22.39 -36.88 -4.73
C HIS A 262 22.28 -38.38 -4.49
N ARG A 263 21.05 -38.91 -4.39
CA ARG A 263 20.86 -40.37 -4.38
C ARG A 263 21.22 -40.99 -5.72
N GLU A 264 21.09 -40.23 -6.81
CA GLU A 264 21.40 -40.68 -8.17
C GLU A 264 22.71 -40.07 -8.70
N GLU A 265 23.07 -38.87 -8.21
CA GLU A 265 24.25 -38.14 -8.68
C GLU A 265 25.28 -37.89 -7.59
N LYS A 266 26.49 -38.44 -7.79
CA LYS A 266 27.61 -38.34 -6.82
C LYS A 266 28.11 -36.91 -6.55
N THR A 267 27.66 -35.90 -7.31
CA THR A 267 28.14 -34.52 -7.23
C THR A 267 27.04 -33.51 -7.56
N LEU A 268 27.05 -32.33 -6.92
CA LEU A 268 26.20 -31.16 -7.23
C LEU A 268 26.45 -30.53 -8.62
N GLN A 269 27.18 -31.21 -9.49
CA GLN A 269 27.57 -30.66 -10.78
C GLN A 269 27.73 -31.73 -11.85
N LYS A 270 27.43 -31.36 -13.10
CA LYS A 270 27.72 -32.16 -14.28
C LYS A 270 28.72 -31.44 -15.16
N THR A 271 29.87 -32.07 -15.41
CA THR A 271 30.87 -31.55 -16.35
C THR A 271 30.82 -32.33 -17.66
N GLN A 272 30.34 -31.68 -18.71
CA GLN A 272 30.02 -32.35 -19.98
C GLN A 272 30.27 -31.47 -21.21
N SER A 273 30.04 -32.05 -22.39
CA SER A 273 30.13 -31.31 -23.65
C SER A 273 29.11 -30.16 -23.67
N LYS A 274 29.44 -29.05 -24.34
CA LYS A 274 28.56 -27.88 -24.46
C LYS A 274 27.10 -28.23 -24.79
N LYS A 275 26.88 -29.06 -25.82
CA LYS A 275 25.54 -29.50 -26.24
C LYS A 275 24.76 -30.16 -25.09
N LYS A 276 25.34 -31.17 -24.45
CA LYS A 276 24.74 -31.84 -23.28
C LYS A 276 24.50 -30.90 -22.10
N SER A 277 25.38 -29.93 -21.86
CA SER A 277 25.17 -28.92 -20.81
C SER A 277 24.00 -28.00 -21.12
N VAL A 278 23.78 -27.63 -22.39
CA VAL A 278 22.61 -26.85 -22.78
C VAL A 278 21.33 -27.68 -22.63
N GLU A 279 21.36 -28.95 -23.03
CA GLU A 279 20.24 -29.88 -22.80
C GLU A 279 19.92 -29.99 -21.30
N GLU A 280 20.95 -30.14 -20.46
CA GLU A 280 20.80 -30.19 -19.00
C GLU A 280 20.21 -28.91 -18.41
N ILE A 281 20.69 -27.73 -18.82
CA ILE A 281 20.14 -26.43 -18.39
C ILE A 281 18.64 -26.36 -18.71
N LEU A 282 18.25 -26.77 -19.91
CA LEU A 282 16.86 -26.77 -20.36
C LEU A 282 16.01 -27.84 -19.64
N THR A 283 16.61 -28.97 -19.26
CA THR A 283 15.95 -29.98 -18.43
C THR A 283 15.66 -29.46 -17.04
N ILE A 284 16.59 -28.71 -16.44
CA ILE A 284 16.44 -28.16 -15.08
C ILE A 284 15.48 -26.96 -15.07
N LEU A 285 15.68 -26.00 -15.98
CA LEU A 285 15.04 -24.68 -15.90
C LEU A 285 13.94 -24.45 -16.93
N GLY A 286 13.81 -25.32 -17.95
CA GLY A 286 13.02 -25.03 -19.14
C GLY A 286 13.72 -24.05 -20.08
N SER A 287 13.00 -23.56 -21.09
CA SER A 287 13.53 -22.61 -22.09
C SER A 287 13.33 -21.14 -21.72
N SER A 288 12.39 -20.85 -20.81
CA SER A 288 12.16 -19.49 -20.31
C SER A 288 13.16 -19.18 -19.20
N ILE A 289 14.32 -18.65 -19.60
CA ILE A 289 15.49 -18.46 -18.73
C ILE A 289 16.11 -17.08 -18.91
N CYS A 290 16.81 -16.65 -17.88
CA CYS A 290 17.70 -15.51 -17.91
C CYS A 290 19.13 -15.96 -17.59
N ILE A 291 20.07 -15.49 -18.42
CA ILE A 291 21.50 -15.69 -18.28
C ILE A 291 22.10 -14.37 -17.80
N GLN A 292 22.52 -14.35 -16.53
CA GLN A 292 23.15 -13.21 -15.89
C GLN A 292 24.65 -13.45 -15.80
N MET A 293 25.42 -12.53 -16.40
CA MET A 293 26.88 -12.58 -16.44
C MET A 293 27.43 -11.35 -15.70
N ALA A 294 28.20 -11.59 -14.65
CA ALA A 294 28.86 -10.54 -13.88
C ALA A 294 30.37 -10.66 -14.03
N PHE A 295 31.01 -9.59 -14.51
CA PHE A 295 32.42 -9.58 -14.87
C PHE A 295 33.23 -8.72 -13.89
N PHE A 296 34.36 -9.24 -13.44
CA PHE A 296 35.34 -8.50 -12.64
C PHE A 296 36.32 -7.68 -13.49
N THR A 297 36.18 -7.76 -14.82
CA THR A 297 36.92 -6.97 -15.82
C THR A 297 35.94 -6.20 -16.71
N LYS A 298 36.40 -5.09 -17.30
CA LYS A 298 35.63 -4.33 -18.32
C LYS A 298 35.92 -4.86 -19.72
N GLY A 299 34.96 -4.63 -20.61
CA GLY A 299 35.17 -4.75 -22.06
C GLY A 299 34.80 -6.13 -22.61
N THR A 300 34.22 -7.00 -21.78
CA THR A 300 33.68 -8.28 -22.25
C THR A 300 32.38 -8.03 -23.00
N THR A 301 32.40 -8.24 -24.31
CA THR A 301 31.22 -8.13 -25.16
C THR A 301 30.54 -9.48 -25.27
N ILE A 302 29.21 -9.50 -25.20
CA ILE A 302 28.45 -10.69 -25.59
C ILE A 302 28.44 -10.75 -27.12
N PRO A 303 28.53 -11.96 -27.72
CA PRO A 303 28.27 -12.14 -29.15
C PRO A 303 26.99 -11.45 -29.60
N ALA A 304 27.01 -10.81 -30.77
CA ALA A 304 25.80 -10.28 -31.37
C ALA A 304 24.89 -11.45 -31.74
N ILE A 305 23.75 -11.57 -31.06
CA ILE A 305 22.76 -12.61 -31.33
C ILE A 305 21.63 -11.96 -32.10
N GLN A 306 21.25 -12.57 -33.22
CA GLN A 306 20.04 -12.19 -33.93
C GLN A 306 18.84 -12.68 -33.13
N TRP A 307 18.06 -11.74 -32.63
CA TRP A 307 16.87 -12.01 -31.83
C TRP A 307 15.64 -12.00 -32.73
N ASN A 308 14.89 -13.08 -32.72
CA ASN A 308 13.48 -13.00 -33.06
C ASN A 308 12.72 -12.62 -31.79
N TYR A 309 12.27 -11.36 -31.70
CA TYR A 309 11.59 -10.87 -30.51
C TYR A 309 10.29 -11.65 -30.20
N ILE A 310 9.63 -12.22 -31.20
CA ILE A 310 8.43 -13.04 -30.98
C ILE A 310 8.78 -14.31 -30.20
N ASP A 311 9.92 -14.94 -30.54
CA ASP A 311 10.35 -16.18 -29.88
C ASP A 311 10.67 -15.92 -28.42
N LEU A 312 11.30 -14.77 -28.09
CA LEU A 312 11.59 -14.38 -26.70
C LEU A 312 10.36 -14.28 -25.80
N LEU A 313 9.17 -14.07 -26.37
CA LEU A 313 7.90 -13.89 -25.65
C LEU A 313 7.08 -15.19 -25.50
N GLN A 314 7.58 -16.32 -26.02
CA GLN A 314 6.92 -17.62 -25.85
C GLN A 314 6.98 -18.08 -24.38
N LYS A 315 6.11 -19.03 -23.99
CA LYS A 315 6.06 -19.62 -22.64
C LYS A 315 6.18 -18.58 -21.51
N GLU A 316 7.08 -18.70 -20.56
CA GLU A 316 7.26 -17.71 -19.48
C GLU A 316 8.34 -16.67 -19.81
N GLY A 317 8.74 -16.54 -21.09
CA GLY A 317 9.83 -15.67 -21.51
C GLY A 317 9.60 -14.20 -21.14
N PHE A 318 8.38 -13.68 -21.28
CA PHE A 318 8.09 -12.30 -20.87
C PHE A 318 8.17 -12.09 -19.36
N HIS A 319 7.73 -13.06 -18.55
CA HIS A 319 7.84 -13.03 -17.09
C HIS A 319 9.30 -12.94 -16.66
N VAL A 320 10.17 -13.75 -17.27
CA VAL A 320 11.62 -13.72 -17.05
C VAL A 320 12.22 -12.36 -17.44
N ILE A 321 11.80 -11.79 -18.58
CA ILE A 321 12.25 -10.46 -19.02
C ILE A 321 11.85 -9.41 -17.97
N CYS A 322 10.59 -9.38 -17.54
CA CYS A 322 10.12 -8.46 -16.51
C CYS A 322 10.87 -8.64 -15.19
N ARG A 323 11.13 -9.88 -14.77
CA ARG A 323 11.77 -10.18 -13.49
C ARG A 323 13.23 -9.74 -13.45
N PHE A 324 14.01 -10.09 -14.47
CA PHE A 324 15.47 -10.01 -14.37
C PHE A 324 16.11 -8.94 -15.26
N MET A 325 15.45 -8.50 -16.34
CA MET A 325 16.06 -7.54 -17.25
C MET A 325 15.92 -6.09 -16.77
N PRO A 326 16.85 -5.19 -17.17
CA PRO A 326 16.69 -3.77 -16.90
C PRO A 326 15.42 -3.18 -17.53
N LYS A 327 14.79 -2.22 -16.85
CA LYS A 327 13.64 -1.44 -17.35
C LYS A 327 13.82 -0.94 -18.78
N ALA A 328 15.03 -0.47 -19.13
CA ALA A 328 15.34 0.03 -20.46
C ALA A 328 15.18 -1.05 -21.56
N THR A 329 15.47 -2.31 -21.25
CA THR A 329 15.26 -3.43 -22.18
C THR A 329 13.78 -3.71 -22.36
N VAL A 330 12.99 -3.73 -21.28
CA VAL A 330 11.53 -3.85 -21.37
C VAL A 330 10.94 -2.72 -22.22
N MET A 331 11.44 -1.48 -22.06
CA MET A 331 11.06 -0.37 -22.92
C MET A 331 11.40 -0.57 -24.39
N SER A 332 12.59 -1.09 -24.69
CA SER A 332 12.96 -1.38 -26.08
C SER A 332 12.04 -2.41 -26.73
N LEU A 333 11.56 -3.39 -25.95
CA LEU A 333 10.56 -4.36 -26.39
C LEU A 333 9.21 -3.70 -26.65
N ILE A 334 8.79 -2.71 -25.85
CA ILE A 334 7.55 -1.95 -26.10
C ILE A 334 7.69 -1.14 -27.40
N GLU A 335 8.81 -0.46 -27.61
CA GLU A 335 9.03 0.33 -28.82
C GLU A 335 9.02 -0.53 -30.10
N GLU A 336 9.50 -1.77 -30.01
CA GLU A 336 9.49 -2.71 -31.15
C GLU A 336 8.06 -3.12 -31.56
N THR A 337 7.08 -3.08 -30.65
CA THR A 337 5.66 -3.35 -30.98
C THR A 337 5.09 -2.38 -32.00
N LYS A 338 5.63 -1.16 -32.07
CA LYS A 338 5.19 -0.15 -33.03
C LYS A 338 5.61 -0.50 -34.46
N LYS A 339 6.60 -1.40 -34.62
CA LYS A 339 7.18 -1.79 -35.92
C LYS A 339 6.55 -3.04 -36.52
N SER A 340 5.98 -3.93 -35.69
CA SER A 340 5.45 -5.22 -36.15
C SER A 340 4.14 -5.60 -35.45
N PRO A 341 3.00 -5.66 -36.19
CA PRO A 341 1.72 -6.09 -35.63
C PRO A 341 1.73 -7.52 -35.06
N ALA A 342 2.46 -8.44 -35.69
CA ALA A 342 2.60 -9.82 -35.23
C ALA A 342 3.32 -9.89 -33.87
N TYR A 343 4.33 -9.04 -33.69
CA TYR A 343 5.02 -8.93 -32.42
C TYR A 343 4.16 -8.27 -31.35
N PHE A 344 3.36 -7.25 -31.70
CA PHE A 344 2.37 -6.68 -30.79
C PHE A 344 1.35 -7.73 -30.31
N GLU A 345 0.83 -8.56 -31.21
CA GLU A 345 -0.05 -9.68 -30.84
C GLU A 345 0.64 -10.66 -29.87
N SER A 346 1.88 -11.05 -30.17
CA SER A 346 2.67 -11.93 -29.30
C SER A 346 2.83 -11.34 -27.90
N LEU A 347 3.14 -10.04 -27.80
CA LEU A 347 3.26 -9.33 -26.52
C LEU A 347 1.95 -9.29 -25.75
N VAL A 348 0.82 -9.01 -26.40
CA VAL A 348 -0.49 -9.02 -25.73
C VAL A 348 -0.83 -10.42 -25.22
N ASN A 349 -0.44 -11.47 -25.96
CA ASN A 349 -0.63 -12.85 -25.53
C ASN A 349 0.30 -13.22 -24.36
N SER A 350 1.54 -12.74 -24.36
CA SER A 350 2.48 -12.99 -23.24
C SER A 350 2.07 -12.25 -21.97
N LEU A 351 1.55 -11.02 -22.09
CA LEU A 351 1.01 -10.26 -20.97
C LEU A 351 -0.18 -10.95 -20.29
N ALA A 352 -1.02 -11.64 -21.07
CA ALA A 352 -2.18 -12.36 -20.57
C ALA A 352 -1.84 -13.73 -19.95
N ARG A 353 -0.68 -14.28 -20.30
CA ARG A 353 -0.27 -15.62 -19.90
C ARG A 353 0.09 -15.63 -18.43
N ARG A 354 -0.36 -16.67 -17.72
CA ARG A 354 -0.01 -16.92 -16.33
C ARG A 354 1.22 -17.82 -16.25
N ASP A 355 2.10 -17.55 -15.30
CA ASP A 355 3.20 -18.47 -14.95
C ASP A 355 2.72 -19.56 -13.98
N HIS A 356 3.65 -20.41 -13.54
CA HIS A 356 3.41 -21.44 -12.55
C HIS A 356 2.97 -20.93 -11.16
N GLU A 357 3.25 -19.67 -10.83
CA GLU A 357 2.75 -18.97 -9.63
C GLU A 357 1.43 -18.24 -9.91
N ASN A 358 0.80 -18.49 -11.06
CA ASN A 358 -0.48 -17.90 -11.47
C ASN A 358 -0.42 -16.38 -11.74
N TRP A 359 0.76 -15.76 -11.84
CA TRP A 359 0.93 -14.35 -12.16
C TRP A 359 0.86 -14.10 -13.65
N THR A 360 0.08 -13.10 -14.09
CA THR A 360 0.15 -12.69 -15.49
C THR A 360 1.43 -11.89 -15.76
N GLY A 361 1.90 -11.91 -17.00
CA GLY A 361 3.03 -11.08 -17.40
C GLY A 361 2.81 -9.59 -17.14
N LEU A 362 1.54 -9.14 -17.19
CA LEU A 362 1.17 -7.78 -16.84
C LEU A 362 1.22 -7.51 -15.33
N ASP A 363 0.79 -8.45 -14.50
CA ASP A 363 0.87 -8.32 -13.03
C ASP A 363 2.33 -8.13 -12.60
N LEU A 364 3.24 -8.96 -13.11
CA LEU A 364 4.68 -8.83 -12.86
C LEU A 364 5.22 -7.48 -13.35
N LEU A 365 4.75 -6.99 -14.50
CA LEU A 365 5.18 -5.69 -15.01
C LEU A 365 4.74 -4.54 -14.11
N ILE A 366 3.49 -4.56 -13.63
CA ILE A 366 2.99 -3.55 -12.69
C ILE A 366 3.76 -3.62 -11.38
N HIS A 367 4.08 -4.83 -10.91
CA HIS A 367 4.79 -5.00 -9.65
C HIS A 367 6.25 -4.53 -9.73
N LEU A 368 6.96 -4.86 -10.80
CA LEU A 368 8.41 -4.66 -10.92
C LEU A 368 8.79 -3.38 -11.68
N HIS A 369 7.97 -2.97 -12.65
CA HIS A 369 8.21 -1.81 -13.50
C HIS A 369 6.95 -0.97 -13.68
N PRO A 370 6.28 -0.50 -12.59
CA PRO A 370 5.01 0.22 -12.68
C PRO A 370 5.09 1.43 -13.60
N ALA A 371 6.27 2.05 -13.70
CA ALA A 371 6.51 3.24 -14.52
C ALA A 371 6.36 3.01 -16.02
N LEU A 372 6.21 1.75 -16.46
CA LEU A 372 5.97 1.39 -17.86
C LEU A 372 4.47 1.26 -18.18
N LEU A 373 3.61 1.18 -17.17
CA LEU A 373 2.17 1.02 -17.38
C LEU A 373 1.55 2.16 -18.20
N PRO A 374 1.91 3.46 -18.04
CA PRO A 374 1.43 4.52 -18.91
C PRO A 374 1.76 4.28 -20.39
N ASP A 375 2.94 3.74 -20.70
CA ASP A 375 3.36 3.47 -22.07
C ASP A 375 2.62 2.27 -22.68
N PHE A 376 2.34 1.23 -21.90
CA PHE A 376 1.43 0.14 -22.30
C PHE A 376 0.01 0.63 -22.55
N TYR A 377 -0.48 1.54 -21.71
CA TYR A 377 -1.82 2.10 -21.91
C TYR A 377 -1.87 2.98 -23.17
N LYS A 378 -0.86 3.83 -23.42
CA LYS A 378 -0.73 4.58 -24.69
C LYS A 378 -0.66 3.65 -25.89
N LEU A 379 0.13 2.57 -25.81
CA LEU A 379 0.22 1.56 -26.87
C LEU A 379 -1.17 0.97 -27.19
N SER A 380 -1.95 0.68 -26.15
CA SER A 380 -3.32 0.18 -26.31
C SER A 380 -4.26 1.16 -27.03
N GLN A 381 -3.92 2.45 -27.10
CA GLN A 381 -4.70 3.48 -27.81
C GLN A 381 -4.30 3.63 -29.28
N PHE A 382 -3.12 3.15 -29.69
CA PHE A 382 -2.53 3.46 -31.00
C PHE A 382 -3.29 2.84 -32.19
N PHE A 383 -3.88 1.65 -32.03
CA PHE A 383 -4.71 1.00 -33.06
C PHE A 383 -6.14 0.78 -32.55
N MET A 384 -6.94 1.84 -32.42
CA MET A 384 -8.19 1.82 -31.65
C MET A 384 -9.18 0.70 -32.02
N ASN A 385 -9.08 0.11 -33.22
CA ASN A 385 -9.96 -0.95 -33.71
C ASN A 385 -9.38 -2.37 -33.70
N SER A 386 -8.10 -2.55 -33.34
CA SER A 386 -7.50 -3.89 -33.28
C SER A 386 -8.09 -4.73 -32.14
N PRO A 387 -8.48 -6.00 -32.37
CA PRO A 387 -8.87 -6.93 -31.32
C PRO A 387 -7.83 -7.04 -30.20
N HIS A 388 -6.54 -7.00 -30.54
CA HIS A 388 -5.44 -7.07 -29.57
C HIS A 388 -5.38 -5.85 -28.66
N ASN A 389 -5.76 -4.66 -29.15
CA ASN A 389 -5.84 -3.46 -28.31
C ASN A 389 -7.01 -3.51 -27.33
N LYS A 390 -8.16 -4.04 -27.77
CA LYS A 390 -9.29 -4.30 -26.87
C LYS A 390 -8.89 -5.31 -25.78
N LYS A 391 -8.14 -6.35 -26.16
CA LYS A 391 -7.58 -7.34 -25.23
C LYS A 391 -6.58 -6.71 -24.27
N LEU A 392 -5.61 -5.92 -24.73
CA LEU A 392 -4.64 -5.23 -23.87
C LEU A 392 -5.31 -4.30 -22.86
N ARG A 393 -6.32 -3.52 -23.29
CA ARG A 393 -7.10 -2.67 -22.35
C ARG A 393 -7.88 -3.50 -21.34
N ALA A 394 -8.39 -4.67 -21.72
CA ALA A 394 -9.02 -5.58 -20.78
C ALA A 394 -8.01 -6.11 -19.76
N LEU A 395 -6.86 -6.61 -20.21
CA LEU A 395 -5.79 -7.06 -19.33
C LEU A 395 -5.35 -5.98 -18.34
N ILE A 396 -5.15 -4.74 -18.79
CA ILE A 396 -4.81 -3.61 -17.90
C ILE A 396 -5.89 -3.40 -16.84
N ARG A 397 -7.16 -3.43 -17.23
CA ARG A 397 -8.25 -3.27 -16.26
C ARG A 397 -8.29 -4.43 -15.26
N ASP A 398 -8.13 -5.66 -15.75
CA ASP A 398 -8.21 -6.86 -14.93
C ASP A 398 -7.04 -6.90 -13.92
N ALA A 399 -5.81 -6.62 -14.36
CA ALA A 399 -4.62 -6.57 -13.52
C ALA A 399 -4.68 -5.47 -12.44
N LEU A 400 -5.43 -4.38 -12.67
CA LEU A 400 -5.60 -3.32 -11.67
C LEU A 400 -6.46 -3.74 -10.48
N ILE A 401 -7.39 -4.69 -10.66
CA ILE A 401 -8.35 -5.09 -9.61
C ILE A 401 -8.19 -6.54 -9.16
N GLN A 402 -7.52 -7.38 -9.95
CA GLN A 402 -7.27 -8.76 -9.58
C GLN A 402 -6.21 -8.81 -8.47
N LYS A 403 -6.57 -9.46 -7.36
CA LYS A 403 -5.67 -9.80 -6.27
C LYS A 403 -4.70 -10.91 -6.72
N ASN A 404 -3.43 -10.73 -6.42
CA ASN A 404 -2.38 -11.72 -6.65
C ASN A 404 -2.34 -12.75 -5.50
N LEU A 405 -1.29 -13.58 -5.44
CA LEU A 405 -1.11 -14.56 -4.35
C LEU A 405 -0.86 -13.90 -2.98
N ASP A 406 -0.39 -12.65 -2.97
CA ASP A 406 -0.16 -11.84 -1.76
C ASP A 406 -1.39 -11.00 -1.37
N ASP A 407 -2.54 -11.24 -2.01
CA ASP A 407 -3.77 -10.46 -1.85
C ASP A 407 -3.66 -8.97 -2.27
N ILE A 408 -2.59 -8.61 -2.99
CA ILE A 408 -2.31 -7.25 -3.46
C ILE A 408 -2.86 -7.07 -4.88
N THR A 409 -3.52 -5.94 -5.12
CA THR A 409 -3.99 -5.55 -6.47
C THR A 409 -2.96 -4.71 -7.22
N GLY A 410 -3.03 -4.69 -8.56
CA GLY A 410 -2.22 -3.76 -9.35
C GLY A 410 -2.48 -2.28 -9.01
N PHE A 411 -3.72 -1.93 -8.62
CA PHE A 411 -4.08 -0.60 -8.15
C PHE A 411 -3.34 -0.24 -6.85
N GLU A 412 -3.35 -1.12 -5.86
CA GLU A 412 -2.63 -0.95 -4.59
C GLU A 412 -1.14 -0.71 -4.80
N LYS A 413 -0.52 -1.43 -5.74
CA LYS A 413 0.88 -1.19 -6.11
C LYS A 413 1.10 0.21 -6.70
N LEU A 414 0.18 0.70 -7.52
CA LEU A 414 0.26 2.04 -8.10
C LEU A 414 0.05 3.16 -7.07
N LEU A 415 -0.66 2.92 -5.98
CA LEU A 415 -0.79 3.88 -4.88
C LEU A 415 0.55 4.17 -4.20
N SER A 416 1.51 3.25 -4.29
CA SER A 416 2.89 3.47 -3.84
C SER A 416 3.74 4.26 -4.85
N ALA A 417 3.16 4.64 -6.00
CA ALA A 417 3.81 5.46 -7.03
C ALA A 417 2.82 6.47 -7.64
N PRO A 418 2.43 7.51 -6.87
CA PRO A 418 1.33 8.42 -7.20
C PRO A 418 1.48 9.13 -8.57
N ASP A 419 2.71 9.47 -8.98
CA ASP A 419 2.97 10.10 -10.28
C ASP A 419 2.60 9.20 -11.47
N ILE A 420 2.78 7.89 -11.32
CA ILE A 420 2.44 6.89 -12.33
C ILE A 420 0.94 6.73 -12.40
N LEU A 421 0.28 6.64 -11.25
CA LEU A 421 -1.18 6.59 -11.17
C LEU A 421 -1.82 7.82 -11.82
N LEU A 422 -1.32 9.01 -11.49
CA LEU A 422 -1.73 10.27 -12.12
C LEU A 422 -1.53 10.25 -13.64
N SER A 423 -0.39 9.73 -14.11
CA SER A 423 -0.10 9.59 -15.55
C SER A 423 -1.09 8.67 -16.26
N ILE A 424 -1.54 7.58 -15.62
CA ILE A 424 -2.54 6.67 -16.19
C ILE A 424 -3.92 7.34 -16.21
N ILE A 425 -4.29 8.03 -15.13
CA ILE A 425 -5.56 8.76 -15.04
C ILE A 425 -5.62 9.85 -16.12
N ALA A 426 -4.52 10.57 -16.35
CA ALA A 426 -4.44 11.60 -17.39
C ALA A 426 -4.66 11.05 -18.82
N LEU A 427 -4.43 9.76 -19.05
CA LEU A 427 -4.67 9.10 -20.33
C LEU A 427 -6.14 8.67 -20.52
N ILE A 428 -6.99 8.81 -19.51
CA ILE A 428 -8.43 8.53 -19.61
C ILE A 428 -9.08 9.56 -20.55
N ASN A 429 -9.60 9.08 -21.67
CA ASN A 429 -10.39 9.88 -22.61
C ASN A 429 -11.90 9.61 -22.45
N SER A 430 -12.73 10.39 -23.14
CA SER A 430 -14.20 10.27 -23.11
C SER A 430 -14.76 9.06 -23.87
N SER A 431 -13.89 8.18 -24.42
CA SER A 431 -14.35 7.00 -25.15
C SER A 431 -15.02 5.97 -24.22
N LYS A 432 -15.77 5.03 -24.81
CA LYS A 432 -16.34 3.88 -24.08
C LYS A 432 -15.28 3.11 -23.29
N GLU A 433 -14.06 2.99 -23.82
CA GLU A 433 -12.98 2.28 -23.14
C GLU A 433 -12.38 3.09 -22.00
N GLY A 434 -12.27 4.41 -22.14
CA GLY A 434 -11.91 5.30 -21.03
C GLY A 434 -12.93 5.23 -19.89
N GLY A 435 -14.23 5.19 -20.22
CA GLY A 435 -15.30 4.97 -19.25
C GLY A 435 -15.19 3.61 -18.52
N LYS A 436 -14.75 2.54 -19.20
CA LYS A 436 -14.49 1.25 -18.54
C LYS A 436 -13.31 1.31 -17.58
N LEU A 437 -12.24 2.03 -17.93
CA LEU A 437 -11.10 2.22 -17.03
C LEU A 437 -11.48 3.05 -15.79
N CYS A 438 -12.27 4.12 -15.96
CA CYS A 438 -12.87 4.84 -14.83
C CYS A 438 -13.68 3.91 -13.92
N LEU A 439 -14.45 2.99 -14.51
CA LEU A 439 -15.21 2.01 -13.74
C LEU A 439 -14.31 1.06 -12.95
N THR A 440 -13.20 0.63 -13.54
CA THR A 440 -12.18 -0.18 -12.86
C THR A 440 -11.59 0.57 -11.67
N PHE A 441 -11.21 1.84 -11.84
CA PHE A 441 -10.73 2.65 -10.71
C PHE A 441 -11.80 2.83 -9.63
N ALA A 442 -13.04 3.14 -10.00
CA ALA A 442 -14.13 3.27 -9.05
C ALA A 442 -14.38 1.97 -8.24
N LYS A 443 -14.22 0.81 -8.88
CA LYS A 443 -14.24 -0.49 -8.17
C LYS A 443 -13.04 -0.66 -7.26
N ALA A 444 -11.84 -0.34 -7.75
CA ALA A 444 -10.61 -0.46 -6.96
C ALA A 444 -10.63 0.41 -5.69
N LEU A 445 -11.36 1.54 -5.70
CA LEU A 445 -11.59 2.37 -4.50
C LEU A 445 -12.41 1.67 -3.42
N LEU A 446 -13.22 0.67 -3.79
CA LEU A 446 -14.03 -0.14 -2.86
C LEU A 446 -13.31 -1.35 -2.31
N GLU A 447 -12.35 -1.88 -3.06
CA GLU A 447 -11.65 -3.09 -2.67
C GLU A 447 -10.86 -2.82 -1.39
N GLU A 448 -10.98 -3.75 -0.44
CA GLU A 448 -10.09 -3.80 0.70
C GLU A 448 -8.70 -4.18 0.21
N THR A 449 -7.73 -3.37 0.59
CA THR A 449 -6.32 -3.65 0.38
C THR A 449 -5.87 -4.85 1.20
N SER A 450 -4.71 -5.38 0.86
CA SER A 450 -4.14 -6.52 1.56
C SER A 450 -3.95 -6.24 3.07
N GLU A 451 -3.66 -7.30 3.83
CA GLU A 451 -3.15 -7.16 5.20
C GLU A 451 -1.93 -6.23 5.27
N GLU A 452 -1.20 -6.03 4.16
CA GLU A 452 -0.07 -5.11 4.13
C GLU A 452 -0.47 -3.67 4.50
N HIS A 453 -1.68 -3.28 4.12
CA HIS A 453 -2.23 -1.94 4.29
C HIS A 453 -3.40 -1.95 5.26
N HIS A 454 -3.36 -2.84 6.26
CA HIS A 454 -4.32 -2.89 7.36
C HIS A 454 -5.78 -3.07 6.91
N TYR A 455 -6.00 -3.69 5.75
CA TYR A 455 -7.33 -3.83 5.15
C TYR A 455 -8.04 -2.48 4.97
N GLU A 456 -7.28 -1.43 4.68
CA GLU A 456 -7.82 -0.12 4.27
C GLU A 456 -8.55 -0.25 2.92
N THR A 457 -9.58 0.55 2.68
CA THR A 457 -10.19 0.61 1.35
C THR A 457 -9.24 1.29 0.37
N GLY A 458 -9.38 1.00 -0.94
CA GLY A 458 -8.62 1.71 -1.97
C GLY A 458 -8.82 3.24 -1.92
N LEU A 459 -9.99 3.73 -1.48
CA LEU A 459 -10.23 5.16 -1.27
C LEU A 459 -9.40 5.72 -0.12
N ASN A 460 -9.33 5.00 1.01
CA ASN A 460 -8.52 5.40 2.17
C ASN A 460 -7.05 5.56 1.76
N VAL A 461 -6.48 4.52 1.14
CA VAL A 461 -5.08 4.51 0.72
C VAL A 461 -4.81 5.60 -0.33
N MET A 462 -5.73 5.83 -1.27
CA MET A 462 -5.56 6.87 -2.30
C MET A 462 -5.68 8.28 -1.73
N ALA A 463 -6.60 8.52 -0.79
CA ALA A 463 -6.72 9.80 -0.10
C ALA A 463 -5.43 10.15 0.65
N PHE A 464 -4.82 9.16 1.31
CA PHE A 464 -3.58 9.34 2.05
C PHE A 464 -2.34 9.46 1.14
N ARG A 465 -2.14 8.51 0.22
CA ARG A 465 -0.88 8.39 -0.56
C ARG A 465 -0.88 9.15 -1.89
N ALA A 466 -2.04 9.42 -2.48
CA ALA A 466 -2.17 9.95 -3.84
C ALA A 466 -3.31 10.98 -4.02
N PRO A 467 -3.43 12.02 -3.17
CA PRO A 467 -4.55 12.96 -3.19
C PRO A 467 -4.69 13.73 -4.51
N ALA A 468 -3.57 14.06 -5.18
CA ALA A 468 -3.59 14.70 -6.49
C ALA A 468 -4.18 13.78 -7.58
N ALA A 469 -3.87 12.48 -7.53
CA ALA A 469 -4.43 11.49 -8.44
C ALA A 469 -5.93 11.31 -8.18
N LEU A 470 -6.37 11.33 -6.91
CA LEU A 470 -7.79 11.24 -6.55
C LEU A 470 -8.56 12.44 -7.11
N ASN A 471 -8.06 13.66 -6.92
CA ASN A 471 -8.65 14.87 -7.49
C ASN A 471 -8.85 14.74 -9.00
N GLN A 472 -7.81 14.30 -9.71
CA GLN A 472 -7.87 14.14 -11.16
C GLN A 472 -8.90 13.07 -11.57
N LEU A 473 -8.99 11.96 -10.84
CA LEU A 473 -9.98 10.92 -11.07
C LEU A 473 -11.42 11.45 -10.90
N LEU A 474 -11.68 12.22 -9.84
CA LEU A 474 -12.97 12.87 -9.59
C LEU A 474 -13.34 13.86 -10.70
N LEU A 475 -12.36 14.61 -11.23
CA LEU A 475 -12.57 15.46 -12.40
C LEU A 475 -12.98 14.64 -13.62
N HIS A 476 -12.36 13.49 -13.88
CA HIS A 476 -12.78 12.59 -14.97
C HIS A 476 -14.19 12.04 -14.75
N PHE A 477 -14.53 11.63 -13.53
CA PHE A 477 -15.88 11.18 -13.18
C PHE A 477 -16.93 12.26 -13.48
N SER A 478 -16.66 13.52 -13.11
CA SER A 478 -17.57 14.65 -13.34
C SER A 478 -17.84 14.94 -14.83
N ARG A 479 -16.85 14.66 -15.70
CA ARG A 479 -16.89 14.93 -17.15
C ARG A 479 -17.55 13.83 -17.96
N VAL A 480 -17.90 12.69 -17.36
CA VAL A 480 -18.54 11.57 -18.06
C VAL A 480 -19.96 11.96 -18.47
N GLN A 481 -20.19 12.06 -19.78
CA GLN A 481 -21.50 12.42 -20.35
C GLN A 481 -22.52 11.27 -20.28
N ASN A 482 -22.06 10.02 -20.23
CA ASN A 482 -22.93 8.86 -20.14
C ASN A 482 -23.58 8.79 -18.75
N ARG A 483 -24.89 9.10 -18.68
CA ARG A 483 -25.67 9.13 -17.43
C ARG A 483 -25.60 7.82 -16.65
N TYR A 484 -25.67 6.68 -17.32
CA TYR A 484 -25.58 5.36 -16.66
C TYR A 484 -24.22 5.17 -15.97
N LEU A 485 -23.12 5.45 -16.67
CA LEU A 485 -21.78 5.35 -16.07
C LEU A 485 -21.58 6.35 -14.93
N LYS A 486 -22.07 7.59 -15.10
CA LYS A 486 -22.01 8.62 -14.06
C LYS A 486 -22.72 8.20 -12.79
N ASN A 487 -23.95 7.69 -12.89
CA ASN A 487 -24.68 7.15 -11.74
C ASN A 487 -23.93 5.98 -11.10
N LYS A 488 -23.41 5.06 -11.92
CA LYS A 488 -22.64 3.92 -11.41
C LYS A 488 -21.38 4.34 -10.65
N PHE A 489 -20.65 5.34 -11.15
CA PHE A 489 -19.50 5.89 -10.43
C PHE A 489 -19.91 6.55 -9.12
N ALA A 490 -21.01 7.32 -9.13
CA ALA A 490 -21.53 7.97 -7.93
C ALA A 490 -21.90 6.94 -6.86
N THR A 491 -22.56 5.84 -7.24
CA THR A 491 -22.90 4.74 -6.33
C THR A 491 -21.66 4.03 -5.79
N LEU A 492 -20.67 3.71 -6.63
CA LEU A 492 -19.44 3.06 -6.15
C LEU A 492 -18.64 3.98 -5.23
N LEU A 493 -18.55 5.27 -5.55
CA LEU A 493 -17.84 6.24 -4.72
C LEU A 493 -18.57 6.48 -3.39
N ALA A 494 -19.90 6.51 -3.42
CA ALA A 494 -20.74 6.53 -2.23
C ALA A 494 -20.44 5.33 -1.32
N SER A 495 -20.47 4.11 -1.85
CA SER A 495 -20.15 2.92 -1.07
C SER A 495 -18.71 2.98 -0.51
N ALA A 496 -17.75 3.53 -1.25
CA ALA A 496 -16.36 3.66 -0.79
C ALA A 496 -16.20 4.68 0.34
N LEU A 497 -16.99 5.76 0.32
CA LEU A 497 -17.05 6.71 1.42
C LEU A 497 -17.55 6.08 2.72
N CYS A 498 -18.48 5.13 2.62
CA CYS A 498 -19.16 4.53 3.76
C CYS A 498 -18.45 3.28 4.33
N LEU A 499 -17.64 2.59 3.52
CA LEU A 499 -16.89 1.41 3.96
C LEU A 499 -15.89 1.81 5.04
N LYS A 500 -16.00 1.16 6.19
CA LYS A 500 -15.10 1.34 7.33
C LYS A 500 -13.99 0.30 7.27
N ASN A 501 -12.77 0.71 7.55
CA ASN A 501 -11.65 -0.21 7.76
C ASN A 501 -11.75 -0.91 9.13
N ASN A 502 -10.74 -1.73 9.46
CA ASN A 502 -10.66 -2.41 10.75
C ASN A 502 -10.56 -1.48 11.96
N GLU A 503 -10.14 -0.22 11.76
CA GLU A 503 -10.10 0.82 12.79
C GLU A 503 -11.42 1.61 12.89
N LEU A 504 -12.45 1.17 12.18
CA LEU A 504 -13.75 1.83 12.05
C LEU A 504 -13.69 3.22 11.39
N GLU A 505 -12.57 3.56 10.74
CA GLU A 505 -12.41 4.77 9.95
C GLU A 505 -12.93 4.54 8.52
N SER A 506 -13.83 5.41 8.09
CA SER A 506 -14.40 5.37 6.74
C SER A 506 -13.57 6.14 5.71
N GLY A 507 -13.89 5.95 4.43
CA GLY A 507 -13.37 6.79 3.36
C GLY A 507 -13.65 8.28 3.57
N LEU A 508 -14.78 8.62 4.17
CA LEU A 508 -15.09 10.00 4.54
C LEU A 508 -14.09 10.56 5.56
N SER A 509 -13.76 9.80 6.62
CA SER A 509 -12.78 10.20 7.63
C SER A 509 -11.41 10.46 6.99
N PHE A 510 -10.96 9.57 6.10
CA PHE A 510 -9.70 9.71 5.38
C PHE A 510 -9.65 10.96 4.49
N LEU A 511 -10.75 11.29 3.79
CA LEU A 511 -10.80 12.51 2.97
C LEU A 511 -10.71 13.77 3.83
N ILE A 512 -11.40 13.82 4.96
CA ILE A 512 -11.33 14.96 5.91
C ILE A 512 -9.89 15.12 6.40
N LYS A 513 -9.25 14.02 6.77
CA LYS A 513 -7.90 14.02 7.37
C LYS A 513 -6.81 14.37 6.39
N TYR A 514 -6.83 13.79 5.18
CA TYR A 514 -5.68 13.79 4.28
C TYR A 514 -5.88 14.60 2.99
N THR A 515 -7.12 14.87 2.57
CA THR A 515 -7.38 15.59 1.32
C THR A 515 -8.73 16.34 1.36
N PRO A 516 -8.86 17.31 2.27
CA PRO A 516 -10.11 18.05 2.46
C PRO A 516 -10.57 18.79 1.19
N GLU A 517 -9.66 19.17 0.30
CA GLU A 517 -9.95 19.78 -1.00
C GLU A 517 -10.70 18.85 -1.97
N ASN A 518 -10.62 17.53 -1.75
CA ASN A 518 -11.34 16.52 -2.53
C ASN A 518 -12.67 16.11 -1.88
N LEU A 519 -12.86 16.38 -0.58
CA LEU A 519 -14.06 16.01 0.17
C LEU A 519 -15.34 16.49 -0.52
N LEU A 520 -15.40 17.80 -0.80
CA LEU A 520 -16.55 18.43 -1.46
C LEU A 520 -16.88 17.81 -2.81
N LYS A 521 -15.88 17.66 -3.67
CA LYS A 521 -16.05 17.07 -5.01
C LYS A 521 -16.53 15.63 -4.93
N THR A 522 -16.02 14.88 -3.95
CA THR A 522 -16.40 13.49 -3.72
C THR A 522 -17.86 13.41 -3.29
N ILE A 523 -18.27 14.19 -2.29
CA ILE A 523 -19.65 14.26 -1.81
C ILE A 523 -20.59 14.73 -2.93
N GLU A 524 -20.31 15.87 -3.57
CA GLU A 524 -21.11 16.40 -4.68
C GLU A 524 -21.27 15.41 -5.83
N PHE A 525 -20.25 14.59 -6.10
CA PHE A 525 -20.32 13.57 -7.12
C PHE A 525 -21.14 12.37 -6.68
N SER A 526 -20.92 11.86 -5.47
CA SER A 526 -21.65 10.71 -4.91
C SER A 526 -23.15 10.98 -4.77
N LEU A 527 -23.56 12.21 -4.42
CA LEU A 527 -24.97 12.59 -4.30
C LEU A 527 -25.72 12.62 -5.64
N LYS A 528 -25.01 12.64 -6.78
CA LYS A 528 -25.65 12.57 -8.11
C LYS A 528 -26.18 11.16 -8.42
N GLY A 529 -25.79 10.14 -7.65
CA GLY A 529 -26.41 8.81 -7.66
C GLY A 529 -27.62 8.80 -6.72
N LEU A 530 -28.84 8.91 -7.28
CA LEU A 530 -30.09 8.99 -6.52
C LEU A 530 -30.29 7.80 -5.55
N ASP A 531 -29.85 6.60 -5.93
CA ASP A 531 -30.05 5.39 -5.13
C ASP A 531 -29.08 5.29 -3.94
N SER A 532 -27.91 5.94 -4.01
CA SER A 532 -26.87 5.89 -2.98
C SER A 532 -26.91 7.09 -2.02
N LEU A 533 -27.86 8.01 -2.21
CA LEU A 533 -28.03 9.20 -1.38
C LEU A 533 -28.16 8.83 0.10
N TYR A 534 -29.01 7.84 0.40
CA TYR A 534 -29.27 7.42 1.77
C TYR A 534 -28.06 6.77 2.44
N ASP A 535 -27.25 6.00 1.72
CA ASP A 535 -26.07 5.31 2.27
C ASP A 535 -24.95 6.29 2.62
N VAL A 536 -24.68 7.27 1.76
CA VAL A 536 -23.70 8.34 2.03
C VAL A 536 -24.10 9.16 3.24
N LEU A 537 -25.40 9.47 3.34
CA LEU A 537 -25.96 10.23 4.46
C LEU A 537 -25.93 9.43 5.76
N ASP A 538 -26.19 8.13 5.72
CA ASP A 538 -26.12 7.27 6.89
C ASP A 538 -24.69 7.18 7.43
N ALA A 539 -23.69 7.07 6.55
CA ALA A 539 -22.28 7.09 6.94
C ALA A 539 -21.86 8.45 7.52
N LEU A 540 -22.25 9.57 6.89
CA LEU A 540 -22.02 10.93 7.41
C LEU A 540 -22.58 11.12 8.82
N LEU A 541 -23.72 10.51 9.13
CA LEU A 541 -24.38 10.61 10.44
C LEU A 541 -23.87 9.59 11.47
N SER A 542 -23.29 8.48 11.02
CA SER A 542 -22.86 7.35 11.86
C SER A 542 -21.36 7.29 12.11
N ASP A 543 -20.55 8.09 11.43
CA ASP A 543 -19.13 8.21 11.76
C ASP A 543 -18.92 9.12 12.97
N PRO A 544 -18.30 8.62 14.05
CA PRO A 544 -17.86 9.48 15.13
C PRO A 544 -16.78 10.41 14.57
N VAL A 545 -17.01 11.72 14.63
CA VAL A 545 -15.96 12.70 14.34
C VAL A 545 -14.77 12.38 15.25
N PRO A 546 -13.55 12.10 14.71
CA PRO A 546 -12.44 11.66 15.53
C PRO A 546 -12.11 12.69 16.62
N ALA A 547 -11.88 12.22 17.85
CA ALA A 547 -11.67 13.07 19.03
C ALA A 547 -10.45 14.02 18.92
N TRP A 548 -9.52 13.77 17.99
CA TRP A 548 -8.35 14.62 17.72
C TRP A 548 -8.62 15.78 16.74
N VAL A 549 -9.88 15.95 16.27
CA VAL A 549 -10.36 17.21 15.67
C VAL A 549 -10.52 18.31 16.75
N GLN A 550 -10.16 18.04 18.02
CA GLN A 550 -9.78 19.07 18.98
C GLN A 550 -8.45 19.70 18.59
N ILE A 551 -8.55 20.70 17.72
CA ILE A 551 -7.71 21.88 17.53
C ILE A 551 -6.46 21.91 18.43
N GLU A 552 -5.31 21.50 17.91
CA GLU A 552 -4.06 22.18 18.26
C GLU A 552 -4.08 23.57 17.60
N ASP A 553 -3.72 24.60 18.37
CA ASP A 553 -3.92 26.05 18.16
C ASP A 553 -3.31 26.69 16.89
N ASN A 554 -3.21 26.01 15.73
CA ASN A 554 -2.70 26.62 14.50
C ASN A 554 -3.24 26.03 13.17
N CYS A 555 -4.47 25.52 13.13
CA CYS A 555 -5.11 25.08 11.88
C CYS A 555 -6.47 25.75 11.64
N ASP A 556 -6.49 26.82 10.83
CA ASP A 556 -7.70 27.53 10.38
C ASP A 556 -8.58 26.76 9.36
N ASN A 557 -8.22 25.52 8.99
CA ASN A 557 -8.74 24.86 7.79
C ASN A 557 -10.15 24.24 7.89
N VAL A 558 -10.67 23.87 9.07
CA VAL A 558 -12.03 23.26 9.15
C VAL A 558 -13.12 24.29 8.84
N ASN A 559 -12.95 25.53 9.34
CA ASN A 559 -13.86 26.63 9.01
C ASN A 559 -13.75 27.04 7.53
N ASP A 560 -12.57 26.97 6.92
CA ASP A 560 -12.40 27.24 5.48
C ASP A 560 -13.01 26.15 4.59
N ILE A 561 -13.03 24.89 5.03
CA ILE A 561 -13.73 23.80 4.32
C ILE A 561 -15.24 24.03 4.34
N PHE A 562 -15.81 24.37 5.50
CA PHE A 562 -17.25 24.67 5.64
C PHE A 562 -17.66 26.01 4.99
N ASN A 563 -16.79 27.01 5.02
CA ASN A 563 -16.98 28.28 4.30
C ASN A 563 -16.81 28.09 2.78
N ALA A 564 -15.91 27.23 2.30
CA ALA A 564 -15.80 26.91 0.87
C ALA A 564 -17.03 26.14 0.35
N VAL A 565 -17.64 25.26 1.17
CA VAL A 565 -18.95 24.64 0.89
C VAL A 565 -20.04 25.71 0.73
N SER A 566 -20.01 26.74 1.58
CA SER A 566 -21.04 27.78 1.67
C SER A 566 -20.87 28.89 0.62
N VAL A 567 -19.63 29.31 0.34
CA VAL A 567 -19.27 30.42 -0.58
C VAL A 567 -19.15 29.95 -2.03
N GLY A 568 -18.68 28.71 -2.28
CA GLY A 568 -18.55 28.16 -3.63
C GLY A 568 -19.87 28.00 -4.40
N MET A 569 -21.00 27.97 -3.69
CA MET A 569 -22.34 27.78 -4.26
C MET A 569 -23.14 29.07 -4.43
N ILE A 570 -22.72 30.20 -3.84
CA ILE A 570 -23.36 31.51 -4.03
C ILE A 570 -22.89 32.15 -5.36
N GLY A 571 -21.77 31.71 -5.93
CA GLY A 571 -21.11 32.37 -7.08
C GLY A 571 -21.45 31.88 -8.49
N LYS A 572 -22.35 30.92 -8.70
CA LYS A 572 -22.72 30.48 -10.07
C LYS A 572 -24.23 30.29 -10.23
N SER A 573 -24.94 31.39 -10.50
CA SER A 573 -26.26 31.33 -11.12
C SER A 573 -26.08 30.88 -12.58
N TYR A 574 -26.35 29.60 -12.85
CA TYR A 574 -26.71 29.18 -14.20
C TYR A 574 -28.21 29.42 -14.35
N SER A 575 -28.56 30.35 -15.24
CA SER A 575 -29.92 30.55 -15.71
C SER A 575 -30.35 29.33 -16.53
N GLU A 576 -31.09 28.42 -15.92
CA GLU A 576 -32.16 27.64 -16.54
C GLU A 576 -32.92 26.87 -15.44
N GLU A 577 -34.24 26.97 -15.47
CA GLU A 577 -35.20 26.59 -14.44
C GLU A 577 -35.15 25.11 -14.03
N LYS A 578 -34.33 24.77 -13.03
CA LYS A 578 -34.61 23.74 -12.03
C LYS A 578 -34.05 24.21 -10.69
N GLU A 579 -34.87 24.28 -9.66
CA GLU A 579 -34.44 24.59 -8.28
C GLU A 579 -33.34 23.60 -7.86
N ILE A 580 -32.08 24.06 -7.87
CA ILE A 580 -31.00 23.34 -7.21
C ILE A 580 -31.13 23.70 -5.74
N ILE A 581 -31.66 22.77 -4.95
CA ILE A 581 -31.63 22.83 -3.49
C ILE A 581 -30.16 22.93 -3.08
N SER A 582 -29.76 24.01 -2.38
CA SER A 582 -28.39 24.16 -1.88
C SER A 582 -28.05 23.01 -0.92
N PHE A 583 -26.78 22.59 -0.85
CA PHE A 583 -26.37 21.49 0.05
C PHE A 583 -26.82 21.70 1.52
N PRO A 584 -26.77 22.91 2.11
CA PRO A 584 -27.39 23.18 3.42
C PRO A 584 -28.90 22.94 3.46
N ASN A 585 -29.63 23.34 2.42
CA ASN A 585 -31.07 23.11 2.32
C ASN A 585 -31.39 21.62 2.14
N MET A 586 -30.58 20.88 1.38
CA MET A 586 -30.75 19.45 1.17
C MET A 586 -30.46 18.68 2.47
N LEU A 587 -29.36 19.00 3.14
CA LEU A 587 -28.98 18.41 4.43
C LEU A 587 -30.06 18.67 5.48
N ALA A 588 -30.55 19.91 5.58
CA ALA A 588 -31.59 20.27 6.54
C ALA A 588 -32.97 19.65 6.20
N HIS A 589 -33.35 19.55 4.92
CA HIS A 589 -34.59 18.87 4.52
C HIS A 589 -34.57 17.37 4.82
N LEU A 590 -33.39 16.74 4.76
CA LEU A 590 -33.17 15.33 5.07
C LEU A 590 -33.05 15.06 6.58
N ILE A 591 -32.45 15.99 7.34
CA ILE A 591 -32.49 16.00 8.81
C ILE A 591 -33.94 15.99 9.29
N LEU A 592 -34.81 16.78 8.67
CA LEU A 592 -36.24 16.85 8.96
C LEU A 592 -37.04 15.59 8.58
N GLN A 593 -36.56 14.78 7.62
CA GLN A 593 -37.24 13.55 7.16
C GLN A 593 -36.81 12.28 7.92
N LYS A 594 -35.54 12.15 8.32
CA LYS A 594 -35.01 10.92 8.94
C LYS A 594 -34.87 10.97 10.47
N ALA A 595 -34.76 12.16 11.06
CA ALA A 595 -34.57 12.24 12.51
C ALA A 595 -35.92 12.03 13.23
N THR A 596 -36.16 10.80 13.68
CA THR A 596 -37.13 10.56 14.77
C THR A 596 -36.67 11.20 16.09
N ASN A 597 -35.44 11.76 16.12
CA ASN A 597 -34.82 12.40 17.27
C ASN A 597 -33.99 13.63 16.83
N GLU A 598 -34.67 14.68 16.36
CA GLU A 598 -34.12 15.94 15.84
C GLU A 598 -33.08 16.60 16.79
N SER A 599 -33.19 16.32 18.09
CA SER A 599 -32.21 16.72 19.11
C SER A 599 -30.79 16.23 18.87
N PHE A 600 -30.60 14.94 18.51
CA PHE A 600 -29.27 14.37 18.35
C PHE A 600 -28.48 15.12 17.26
N VAL A 601 -29.18 15.50 16.19
CA VAL A 601 -28.59 16.21 15.05
C VAL A 601 -28.19 17.63 15.41
N ILE A 602 -29.07 18.40 16.08
CA ILE A 602 -28.73 19.77 16.50
C ILE A 602 -27.54 19.76 17.46
N HIS A 603 -27.51 18.84 18.42
CA HIS A 603 -26.37 18.66 19.33
C HIS A 603 -25.07 18.37 18.57
N ASN A 604 -25.12 17.50 17.56
CA ASN A 604 -23.94 17.12 16.78
C ASN A 604 -23.46 18.26 15.86
N ILE A 605 -24.38 19.06 15.30
CA ILE A 605 -24.05 20.25 14.51
C ILE A 605 -23.41 21.33 15.40
N ILE A 606 -23.95 21.57 16.60
CA ILE A 606 -23.34 22.51 17.56
C ILE A 606 -21.92 22.07 17.92
N GLU A 607 -21.69 20.76 18.06
CA GLU A 607 -20.40 20.22 18.43
C GLU A 607 -19.37 20.32 17.30
N ASN A 608 -19.76 20.06 16.05
CA ASN A 608 -18.81 19.84 14.96
C ASN A 608 -18.87 20.87 13.82
N ALA A 609 -19.99 21.59 13.65
CA ALA A 609 -20.19 22.56 12.56
C ALA A 609 -21.11 23.73 12.97
N PRO A 610 -20.80 24.50 14.02
CA PRO A 610 -21.69 25.50 14.59
C PRO A 610 -22.12 26.60 13.60
N LEU A 611 -21.26 26.96 12.64
CA LEU A 611 -21.55 27.98 11.62
C LEU A 611 -22.67 27.57 10.64
N MET A 612 -23.01 26.27 10.53
CA MET A 612 -24.10 25.80 9.67
C MET A 612 -25.48 25.91 10.34
N LEU A 613 -25.49 26.11 11.66
CA LEU A 613 -26.70 26.07 12.47
C LEU A 613 -27.77 27.09 12.03
N PRO A 614 -27.45 28.33 11.62
CA PRO A 614 -28.45 29.29 11.14
C PRO A 614 -29.14 28.82 9.85
N SER A 615 -28.38 28.25 8.91
CA SER A 615 -28.95 27.72 7.66
C SER A 615 -29.85 26.50 7.90
N VAL A 616 -29.43 25.61 8.80
CA VAL A 616 -30.24 24.43 9.18
C VAL A 616 -31.53 24.87 9.88
N ILE A 617 -31.45 25.84 10.79
CA ILE A 617 -32.62 26.42 11.47
C ILE A 617 -33.56 27.08 10.48
N SER A 618 -33.06 27.86 9.54
CA SER A 618 -33.88 28.50 8.52
C SER A 618 -34.70 27.49 7.72
N VAL A 619 -34.14 26.32 7.42
CA VAL A 619 -34.83 25.25 6.68
C VAL A 619 -35.80 24.50 7.58
N ILE A 620 -35.43 24.23 8.83
CA ILE A 620 -36.35 23.67 9.83
C ILE A 620 -37.58 24.56 9.95
N LEU A 621 -37.41 25.87 10.07
CA LEU A 621 -38.50 26.84 10.18
C LEU A 621 -39.43 26.88 8.95
N GLN A 622 -38.96 26.46 7.77
CA GLN A 622 -39.78 26.39 6.56
C GLN A 622 -40.67 25.14 6.48
N ALA A 623 -40.44 24.12 7.33
CA ALA A 623 -41.23 22.91 7.34
C ALA A 623 -42.56 23.07 8.11
N GLU A 624 -43.56 22.26 7.74
CA GLU A 624 -44.80 22.12 8.52
C GLU A 624 -44.45 21.61 9.93
N GLU A 625 -44.89 22.32 10.97
CA GLU A 625 -44.50 22.10 12.39
C GLU A 625 -43.01 22.31 12.70
N GLY A 626 -42.23 22.82 11.74
CA GLY A 626 -40.79 23.01 11.85
C GLY A 626 -40.35 23.85 13.06
N PHE A 627 -41.14 24.85 13.40
CA PHE A 627 -40.92 25.65 14.61
C PHE A 627 -41.05 24.81 15.89
N ASP A 628 -42.13 24.04 16.05
CA ASP A 628 -42.38 23.25 17.27
C ASP A 628 -41.26 22.22 17.49
N ARG A 629 -40.86 21.56 16.39
CA ARG A 629 -39.71 20.65 16.29
C ARG A 629 -38.40 21.28 16.72
N LEU A 630 -38.13 22.50 16.26
CA LEU A 630 -36.92 23.25 16.64
C LEU A 630 -36.86 23.53 18.14
N ILE A 631 -37.99 23.88 18.76
CA ILE A 631 -38.06 24.13 20.21
C ILE A 631 -37.79 22.86 21.00
N ASP A 632 -38.37 21.74 20.59
CA ASP A 632 -38.14 20.45 21.25
C ASP A 632 -36.68 20.03 21.14
N ALA A 633 -36.06 20.20 19.96
CA ALA A 633 -34.65 19.92 19.75
C ALA A 633 -33.73 20.84 20.59
N PHE A 634 -34.06 22.13 20.73
CA PHE A 634 -33.33 23.05 21.61
C PHE A 634 -33.48 22.74 23.11
N ALA A 635 -34.60 22.12 23.51
CA ALA A 635 -34.90 21.79 24.90
C ALA A 635 -34.34 20.43 25.34
N LEU A 636 -34.06 19.52 24.40
CA LEU A 636 -33.54 18.18 24.70
C LEU A 636 -32.08 18.23 25.15
N LYS A 637 -31.75 17.35 26.10
CA LYS A 637 -30.45 17.30 26.77
C LYS A 637 -29.57 16.20 26.18
N ASP A 638 -28.27 16.46 26.13
CA ASP A 638 -27.25 15.49 25.76
C ASP A 638 -26.86 14.58 26.94
N LYS A 639 -25.87 13.70 26.69
CA LYS A 639 -25.25 12.84 27.72
C LYS A 639 -24.63 13.61 28.90
N ASN A 640 -24.29 14.88 28.70
CA ASN A 640 -23.74 15.76 29.74
C ASN A 640 -24.83 16.60 30.43
N ASN A 641 -26.12 16.26 30.22
CA ASN A 641 -27.27 16.94 30.79
C ASN A 641 -27.40 18.43 30.38
N LYS A 642 -26.79 18.81 29.24
CA LYS A 642 -26.87 20.16 28.64
C LYS A 642 -27.83 20.17 27.46
N THR A 643 -28.67 21.19 27.36
CA THR A 643 -29.55 21.40 26.20
C THR A 643 -28.76 21.95 25.00
N ALA A 644 -29.30 21.78 23.79
CA ALA A 644 -28.67 22.32 22.59
C ALA A 644 -28.54 23.86 22.68
N TRP A 645 -29.56 24.53 23.21
CA TRP A 645 -29.50 25.98 23.48
C TRP A 645 -28.37 26.37 24.45
N GLN A 646 -28.18 25.60 25.53
CA GLN A 646 -27.07 25.85 26.46
C GLN A 646 -25.72 25.71 25.77
N LYS A 647 -25.56 24.72 24.88
CA LYS A 647 -24.31 24.54 24.14
C LYS A 647 -24.06 25.69 23.16
N ILE A 648 -25.08 26.19 22.47
CA ILE A 648 -24.98 27.37 21.58
C ILE A 648 -24.49 28.57 22.39
N SER A 649 -25.18 28.90 23.49
CA SER A 649 -24.81 30.03 24.37
C SER A 649 -23.41 29.90 24.96
N MET A 650 -22.94 28.68 25.23
CA MET A 650 -21.62 28.44 25.78
C MET A 650 -20.50 28.51 24.73
N LYS A 651 -20.78 28.12 23.48
CA LYS A 651 -19.76 28.06 22.43
C LYS A 651 -19.57 29.39 21.71
N ASP A 652 -20.67 30.03 21.32
CA ASP A 652 -20.60 31.22 20.47
C ASP A 652 -21.82 32.14 20.71
N PRO A 653 -21.65 33.24 21.48
CA PRO A 653 -22.71 34.22 21.70
C PRO A 653 -23.21 34.92 20.42
N TYR A 654 -22.37 35.05 19.38
CA TYR A 654 -22.78 35.66 18.11
C TYR A 654 -23.71 34.72 17.35
N LEU A 655 -23.40 33.42 17.34
CA LEU A 655 -24.27 32.40 16.76
C LEU A 655 -25.64 32.37 17.44
N GLN A 656 -25.70 32.57 18.76
CA GLN A 656 -26.97 32.68 19.48
C GLN A 656 -27.80 33.85 18.96
N GLN A 657 -27.17 35.00 18.71
CA GLN A 657 -27.85 36.18 18.20
C GLN A 657 -28.37 35.95 16.77
N ASP A 658 -27.56 35.36 15.88
CA ASP A 658 -27.97 35.04 14.51
C ASP A 658 -29.22 34.13 14.48
N ILE A 659 -29.31 33.20 15.43
CA ILE A 659 -30.47 32.31 15.57
C ILE A 659 -31.70 33.07 16.08
N LEU A 660 -31.52 33.98 17.03
CA LEU A 660 -32.62 34.83 17.53
C LEU A 660 -33.15 35.74 16.42
N ASP A 661 -32.27 36.33 15.61
CA ASP A 661 -32.64 37.19 14.49
C ASP A 661 -33.42 36.40 13.42
N LEU A 662 -33.02 35.15 13.14
CA LEU A 662 -33.75 34.24 12.26
C LEU A 662 -35.14 33.89 12.80
N LEU A 663 -35.24 33.61 14.10
CA LEU A 663 -36.52 33.32 14.75
C LEU A 663 -37.44 34.55 14.75
N GLU A 664 -36.88 35.74 15.01
CA GLU A 664 -37.60 37.00 14.96
C GLU A 664 -38.19 37.23 13.58
N LYS A 665 -37.34 37.15 12.54
CA LYS A 665 -37.77 37.31 11.15
C LYS A 665 -38.89 36.33 10.79
N HIS A 666 -38.75 35.07 11.17
CA HIS A 666 -39.79 34.07 10.92
C HIS A 666 -41.11 34.41 11.63
N LEU A 667 -41.06 34.83 12.90
CA LEU A 667 -42.25 35.28 13.64
C LEU A 667 -42.90 36.53 13.02
N GLN A 668 -42.09 37.45 12.49
CA GLN A 668 -42.57 38.62 11.74
C GLN A 668 -43.18 38.27 10.37
N GLU A 669 -42.90 37.09 9.83
CA GLU A 669 -43.51 36.60 8.59
C GLU A 669 -44.78 35.77 8.85
N MET A 670 -45.00 35.30 10.09
CA MET A 670 -46.21 34.58 10.47
C MET A 670 -47.46 35.49 10.43
N GLY A 671 -48.56 34.98 9.88
CA GLY A 671 -49.87 35.64 9.93
C GLY A 671 -50.45 35.68 11.35
N ASP A 672 -51.31 36.66 11.65
CA ASP A 672 -51.79 36.92 13.02
C ASP A 672 -52.51 35.74 13.66
N ALA A 673 -53.21 34.91 12.88
CA ALA A 673 -53.85 33.69 13.40
C ALA A 673 -52.82 32.65 13.87
N ALA A 674 -51.74 32.45 13.10
CA ALA A 674 -50.65 31.55 13.44
C ALA A 674 -49.83 32.09 14.63
N LEU A 675 -49.58 33.41 14.66
CA LEU A 675 -48.91 34.08 15.77
C LEU A 675 -49.73 33.99 17.07
N LYS A 676 -51.06 34.08 16.99
CA LYS A 676 -52.00 33.90 18.13
C LYS A 676 -52.03 32.46 18.62
N ASP A 677 -52.09 31.48 17.72
CA ASP A 677 -52.01 30.07 18.09
C ASP A 677 -50.66 29.74 18.72
N PHE A 678 -49.58 30.29 18.16
CA PHE A 678 -48.24 30.15 18.69
C PHE A 678 -48.09 30.78 20.09
N HIS A 679 -48.63 31.98 20.30
CA HIS A 679 -48.67 32.60 21.62
C HIS A 679 -49.40 31.69 22.63
N LYS A 680 -50.51 31.07 22.19
CA LYS A 680 -51.24 30.08 23.01
C LYS A 680 -50.42 28.81 23.25
N LYS A 681 -49.67 28.30 22.28
CA LYS A 681 -48.78 27.13 22.45
C LYS A 681 -47.66 27.42 23.45
N ILE A 682 -46.95 28.55 23.31
CA ILE A 682 -45.96 29.00 24.30
C ILE A 682 -46.59 29.19 25.67
N LEU A 683 -47.80 29.75 25.77
CA LEU A 683 -48.53 29.84 27.04
C LEU A 683 -48.99 28.46 27.55
N ARG A 684 -49.35 27.51 26.70
CA ARG A 684 -49.75 26.13 27.06
C ARG A 684 -48.59 25.29 27.55
N MET A 685 -47.35 25.56 27.10
CA MET A 685 -46.13 25.04 27.72
C MET A 685 -46.00 25.45 29.21
N LYS A 686 -46.93 26.22 29.81
CA LYS A 686 -47.04 26.50 31.26
C LYS A 686 -47.96 25.53 32.03
N ILE A 687 -48.61 24.56 31.40
CA ILE A 687 -49.58 23.68 32.09
C ILE A 687 -48.98 22.32 32.51
N TYR A 688 -47.86 21.86 31.93
CA TYR A 688 -47.29 20.53 32.19
C TYR A 688 -46.06 20.45 33.12
N LYS A 689 -45.79 21.49 33.92
CA LYS A 689 -44.89 21.36 35.09
C LYS A 689 -45.58 21.87 36.35
N ARG A 690 -46.45 21.03 36.90
CA ARG A 690 -46.99 21.18 38.25
C ARG A 690 -46.51 20.01 39.08
N ASN A 691 -45.29 20.14 39.63
CA ASN A 691 -44.91 19.72 40.98
C ASN A 691 -43.45 20.12 41.26
N GLY A 692 -43.30 21.14 42.12
CA GLY A 692 -42.21 21.30 43.09
C GLY A 692 -40.77 21.54 42.61
N SER A 693 -40.36 22.82 42.52
CA SER A 693 -39.20 23.44 43.20
C SER A 693 -38.56 24.57 42.38
N PHE A 694 -38.14 25.63 43.07
CA PHE A 694 -37.62 26.89 42.53
C PHE A 694 -36.26 26.77 41.82
N PHE A 695 -36.06 27.70 40.88
CA PHE A 695 -34.90 28.08 40.07
C PHE A 695 -33.52 27.55 40.47
N SER A 696 -32.92 26.78 39.54
CA SER A 696 -31.53 26.97 39.13
C SER A 696 -31.51 27.31 37.63
N GLN A 697 -30.62 28.23 37.27
CA GLN A 697 -30.53 28.94 35.99
C GLN A 697 -30.24 27.98 34.81
N THR A 698 -30.67 28.35 33.59
CA THR A 698 -30.39 27.69 32.28
C THR A 698 -31.26 26.47 31.92
N SER A 699 -32.50 26.68 31.47
CA SER A 699 -33.46 25.61 31.08
C SER A 699 -34.38 26.00 29.92
N ALA A 700 -35.28 25.11 29.48
CA ALA A 700 -36.36 25.42 28.50
C ALA A 700 -37.19 26.67 28.85
N MET A 701 -37.13 27.15 30.10
CA MET A 701 -37.67 28.46 30.50
C MET A 701 -36.97 29.63 29.83
N ASP A 702 -35.66 29.58 29.56
CA ASP A 702 -34.91 30.72 29.00
C ASP A 702 -35.18 30.89 27.51
N ILE A 703 -35.23 29.79 26.76
CA ILE A 703 -35.73 29.76 25.37
C ILE A 703 -37.13 30.37 25.33
N ARG A 704 -37.98 29.96 26.28
CA ARG A 704 -39.35 30.47 26.39
C ARG A 704 -39.40 31.97 26.74
N TYR A 705 -38.53 32.47 27.62
CA TYR A 705 -38.47 33.90 27.95
C TYR A 705 -37.99 34.71 26.75
N ALA A 706 -36.95 34.25 26.05
CA ALA A 706 -36.47 34.89 24.83
C ALA A 706 -37.58 34.98 23.77
N LEU A 707 -38.28 33.86 23.50
CA LEU A 707 -39.39 33.82 22.56
C LEU A 707 -40.59 34.67 23.01
N LEU A 708 -40.92 34.69 24.30
CA LEU A 708 -41.99 35.55 24.83
C LEU A 708 -41.67 37.04 24.68
N SER A 709 -40.41 37.43 24.89
CA SER A 709 -39.96 38.80 24.70
C SER A 709 -40.04 39.20 23.22
N LEU A 710 -39.49 38.36 22.32
CA LEU A 710 -39.59 38.53 20.87
C LEU A 710 -41.04 38.68 20.39
N MET A 711 -41.94 37.81 20.87
CA MET A 711 -43.36 37.90 20.51
C MET A 711 -44.04 39.17 21.04
N GLN A 712 -43.70 39.62 22.24
CA GLN A 712 -44.26 40.84 22.81
C GLN A 712 -43.83 42.07 22.01
N GLU A 713 -42.57 42.09 21.57
CA GLU A 713 -42.02 43.15 20.74
C GLU A 713 -42.70 43.20 19.36
N ILE A 714 -42.83 42.07 18.68
CA ILE A 714 -43.53 41.97 17.39
C ILE A 714 -45.02 42.37 17.52
N GLN A 715 -45.70 41.96 18.60
CA GLN A 715 -47.09 42.35 18.85
C GLN A 715 -47.26 43.85 19.13
N GLN A 716 -46.32 44.46 19.85
CA GLN A 716 -46.29 45.92 20.06
C GLN A 716 -46.09 46.67 18.75
N GLN A 717 -45.24 46.15 17.86
CA GLN A 717 -45.03 46.72 16.52
C GLN A 717 -46.27 46.58 15.63
N ARG A 718 -47.08 45.53 15.80
CA ARG A 718 -48.31 45.26 14.99
C ARG A 718 -49.61 45.86 15.53
N GLN A 719 -49.59 46.60 16.64
CA GLN A 719 -50.77 47.24 17.27
C GLN A 719 -51.98 46.30 17.56
N GLU A 720 -51.76 45.04 17.93
CA GLU A 720 -52.80 44.18 18.53
C GLU A 720 -52.49 43.89 20.00
N PHE A 721 -53.21 44.55 20.93
CA PHE A 721 -53.08 44.29 22.37
C PHE A 721 -53.82 43.01 22.78
N PHE A 722 -53.09 42.00 23.26
CA PHE A 722 -53.66 40.88 24.01
C PHE A 722 -53.79 41.24 25.50
N PRO A 723 -55.00 41.30 26.09
CA PRO A 723 -55.13 41.55 27.51
C PRO A 723 -54.69 40.31 28.31
N ILE A 724 -53.44 40.31 28.76
CA ILE A 724 -52.99 39.39 29.81
C ILE A 724 -53.72 39.82 31.10
N LYS A 725 -54.77 39.09 31.48
CA LYS A 725 -55.45 39.26 32.77
C LYS A 725 -54.46 39.01 33.91
N ARG A 726 -53.85 40.07 34.43
CA ARG A 726 -53.13 40.05 35.72
C ARG A 726 -54.16 39.73 36.81
N LYS A 727 -53.98 38.61 37.52
CA LYS A 727 -54.68 38.37 38.79
C LYS A 727 -54.27 39.48 39.75
N LYS A 728 -55.27 40.16 40.32
CA LYS A 728 -55.09 41.26 41.29
C LYS A 728 -54.25 40.79 42.49
N PRO A 729 -53.36 41.65 43.02
CA PRO A 729 -52.75 41.43 44.31
C PRO A 729 -53.77 41.74 45.42
N GLY A 730 -54.08 40.76 46.25
CA GLY A 730 -54.69 40.98 47.56
C GLY A 730 -53.59 40.89 48.62
N PHE A 731 -53.40 41.97 49.37
CA PHE A 731 -52.51 42.06 50.51
C PHE A 731 -53.25 41.73 51.82
N HIS A 732 -52.44 41.41 52.84
CA HIS A 732 -52.71 41.17 54.28
C HIS A 732 -52.98 39.70 54.63
N LEU A 733 -52.19 39.02 55.48
CA LEU A 733 -51.18 39.40 56.49
C LEU A 733 -49.89 38.60 56.32
#